data_AF-A0A2G2QP00-F1
#
_entry.id   AF-A0A2G2QP00-F1
#
_cell.length_a   1.000
_cell.length_b   1.000
_cell.length_c   1.000
_cell.angle_alpha   90.00
_cell.angle_beta   90.00
_cell.angle_gamma   90.00
#
_symmetry.space_group_name_H-M   'P 1'
#
loop_
_entity.id
_entity.type
_entity.pdbx_description
1 polymer ?
#
loop_
_entity_poly.entity_id
_entity_poly.type
_entity_poly.pdbx_seq_one_letter_code
_entity_poly.pdbx_strand_id
1 'polypeptide(L)'
;MTVPKLYLVTVRDNAVEKVQTYRELAFIQKDWLAKLNEESIYLLHCGFLRPEFSGNFKLSESFKGRMLYSASSKWSLPKTFNSSRETVASINVNAVEMPLYLALDQWGYEVKENDVESISTVNSEVFTGDTKKTIVEAAEAVLKEGKKKLLNKEEIYALIIENGYYHFGEQKPVTVLNVQLNRYTQGTEYSRSAEPPMFGKTNDGRFYLIGDGEITPSGWVSSIAEEEPELFQHIQEYGVCDESSYLAIRESLPELLCAEVDQKRFEQLRTTINQTDPSQLLAIAPCWLLRRHISDLGLTVRASNVFLSEGLALVSDIARLSLVEIMCFSNMGRRSIKDICNTIILKIEQNVFENLNLKTVNESLTGGIERSVTATELGAVSLAVQIEKSPLIKHLTRTLNELAEKDRLVLCGRLGYKGKVLTLEQVGQKLDVTRERVRQIQKKYVTKIIAKEYWDDVIGIRIGQLLLERDGPLILEMLEIEDDWFSGFGDNYIYLSSVIQLFSENEIRVIDADGRNVITRMTQNDWDLLKVDVRKKLKQKANEKQWVREDINQYMETCLFEYSAQELTPILHELFDGDLQYEGESSKALLVSFGKTAESAVAAVLAQAEKPLHYSEIAIRASDLLGKKVEQRRAHGAVSASGVWMFNRGTYGLIDHCPIPESRRMNIRSMVEQILYQSPINKQWHSKEIIECIAKLFPILAKEINPYTLRMCIEGSDKILFLKRMVWARSDSGMEVGDRIETVDSFIQILEGEGKPLSGQDLKVRLSEIRGVADDMQIHGNERLVAVGPNIWGLSEWS
;
A
#
# COMPACT_ATOMS: atom_id res chain seq x y z
N MET A 1 -12.82 22.00 4.27
CA MET A 1 -13.57 22.18 5.54
C MET A 1 -12.66 21.88 6.74
N THR A 2 -12.69 22.70 7.79
CA THR A 2 -11.94 22.47 9.04
C THR A 2 -12.77 21.70 10.06
N VAL A 3 -12.34 20.49 10.43
CA VAL A 3 -12.95 19.69 11.51
C VAL A 3 -12.58 20.30 12.88
N PRO A 4 -13.51 20.38 13.87
CA PRO A 4 -13.18 20.84 15.21
C PRO A 4 -12.16 19.90 15.88
N LYS A 5 -11.31 20.45 16.73
CA LYS A 5 -10.20 19.74 17.39
C LYS A 5 -10.45 19.68 18.89
N LEU A 6 -9.92 18.62 19.52
CA LEU A 6 -9.96 18.44 20.95
C LEU A 6 -8.62 18.85 21.56
N TYR A 7 -8.67 19.67 22.60
CA TYR A 7 -7.51 20.18 23.32
C TYR A 7 -7.54 19.66 24.76
N LEU A 8 -6.61 18.79 25.09
CA LEU A 8 -6.35 18.41 26.48
C LEU A 8 -5.34 19.38 27.07
N VAL A 9 -5.71 20.04 28.15
CA VAL A 9 -4.90 20.99 28.89
C VAL A 9 -4.49 20.33 30.19
N THR A 10 -3.20 20.36 30.52
CA THR A 10 -2.68 19.98 31.83
C THR A 10 -2.39 21.27 32.60
N VAL A 11 -3.00 21.40 33.77
CA VAL A 11 -2.81 22.50 34.72
C VAL A 11 -2.11 21.94 35.96
N ARG A 12 -1.02 22.59 36.37
CA ARG A 12 -0.35 22.36 37.66
C ARG A 12 -0.03 23.71 38.28
N ASP A 13 -0.08 23.79 39.61
CA ASP A 13 0.19 25.00 40.38
C ASP A 13 -0.60 26.23 39.89
N ASN A 14 -1.84 25.96 39.42
CA ASN A 14 -2.78 26.93 38.85
C ASN A 14 -2.30 27.70 37.59
N ALA A 15 -1.33 27.14 36.86
CA ALA A 15 -0.90 27.58 35.53
C ALA A 15 -1.00 26.43 34.49
N VAL A 16 -1.07 26.75 33.19
CA VAL A 16 -1.04 25.73 32.13
C VAL A 16 0.39 25.21 31.98
N GLU A 17 0.61 23.95 32.35
CA GLU A 17 1.84 23.23 32.04
C GLU A 17 1.90 22.87 30.55
N LYS A 18 0.75 22.45 29.99
CA LYS A 18 0.71 21.86 28.64
C LYS A 18 -0.65 22.00 27.98
N VAL A 19 -0.67 22.20 26.66
CA VAL A 19 -1.86 21.99 25.81
C VAL A 19 -1.49 20.99 24.72
N GLN A 20 -2.21 19.88 24.64
CA GLN A 20 -2.07 18.83 23.62
C GLN A 20 -3.31 18.82 22.72
N THR A 21 -3.12 18.73 21.40
CA THR A 21 -4.20 18.70 20.40
C THR A 21 -4.39 17.30 19.85
N TYR A 22 -5.62 16.84 19.79
CA TYR A 22 -6.01 15.52 19.27
C TYR A 22 -7.08 15.68 18.18
N ARG A 23 -7.04 14.77 17.19
CA ARG A 23 -8.05 14.69 16.13
C ARG A 23 -9.24 13.81 16.49
N GLU A 24 -9.05 12.84 17.40
CA GLU A 24 -10.07 11.87 17.81
C GLU A 24 -10.03 11.64 19.33
N LEU A 25 -11.20 11.43 19.92
CA LEU A 25 -11.38 11.26 21.37
C LEU A 25 -10.75 9.96 21.91
N ALA A 26 -10.72 8.90 21.10
CA ALA A 26 -10.14 7.60 21.47
C ALA A 26 -8.63 7.70 21.78
N PHE A 27 -7.89 8.56 21.07
CA PHE A 27 -6.49 8.80 21.39
C PHE A 27 -6.31 9.53 22.74
N ILE A 28 -7.25 10.39 23.14
CA ILE A 28 -7.22 11.05 24.45
C ILE A 28 -7.41 10.03 25.56
N GLN A 29 -8.39 9.13 25.45
CA GLN A 29 -8.61 8.09 26.47
C GLN A 29 -7.44 7.10 26.56
N LYS A 30 -6.78 6.80 25.43
CA LYS A 30 -5.57 5.97 25.41
C LYS A 30 -4.36 6.66 26.05
N ASP A 31 -4.14 7.95 25.77
CA ASP A 31 -3.05 8.73 26.37
C ASP A 31 -3.30 8.99 27.86
N TRP A 32 -4.56 9.23 28.25
CA TRP A 32 -5.00 9.43 29.63
C TRP A 32 -4.59 8.28 30.55
N LEU A 33 -4.97 7.04 30.19
CA LEU A 33 -4.64 5.83 30.95
C LEU A 33 -3.13 5.57 31.08
N ALA A 34 -2.31 6.14 30.19
CA ALA A 34 -0.86 5.99 30.18
C ALA A 34 -0.10 7.14 30.86
N LYS A 35 -0.77 8.26 31.21
CA LYS A 35 -0.13 9.53 31.61
C LYS A 35 -0.82 10.22 32.80
N LEU A 36 -1.65 9.49 33.53
CA LEU A 36 -2.38 10.01 34.69
C LEU A 36 -1.40 10.37 35.82
N ASN A 37 -1.22 11.67 36.04
CA ASN A 37 -0.46 12.21 37.17
C ASN A 37 -1.45 12.82 38.17
N GLU A 38 -1.51 12.23 39.36
CA GLU A 38 -2.46 12.62 40.41
C GLU A 38 -2.29 14.09 40.83
N GLU A 39 -1.10 14.68 40.76
CA GLU A 39 -0.84 16.08 41.15
C GLU A 39 -1.30 17.13 40.12
N SER A 40 -1.93 16.73 39.02
CA SER A 40 -2.30 17.64 37.92
C SER A 40 -3.80 17.67 37.68
N ILE A 41 -4.33 18.84 37.34
CA ILE A 41 -5.74 19.04 36.95
C ILE A 41 -5.80 19.05 35.43
N TYR A 42 -6.82 18.44 34.83
CA TYR A 42 -6.95 18.36 33.39
C TYR A 42 -8.21 19.05 32.90
N LEU A 43 -8.13 19.74 31.76
CA LEU A 43 -9.26 20.42 31.12
C LEU A 43 -9.35 20.02 29.65
N LEU A 44 -10.51 19.54 29.23
CA LEU A 44 -10.82 19.23 27.84
C LEU A 44 -11.61 20.39 27.21
N HIS A 45 -11.07 20.96 26.13
CA HIS A 45 -11.71 22.00 25.32
C HIS A 45 -11.93 21.56 23.87
N CYS A 46 -13.08 21.93 23.29
CA CYS A 46 -13.40 21.67 21.88
C CYS A 46 -13.43 22.99 21.11
N GLY A 47 -12.65 23.09 20.03
CA GLY A 47 -12.54 24.33 19.24
C GLY A 47 -11.87 24.13 17.89
N PHE A 48 -12.02 25.10 16.97
CA PHE A 48 -11.39 25.03 15.64
C PHE A 48 -9.95 25.55 15.64
N LEU A 49 -9.71 26.60 16.43
CA LEU A 49 -8.42 27.21 16.73
C LEU A 49 -7.88 26.69 18.08
N ARG A 50 -6.58 26.87 18.31
CA ARG A 50 -5.95 26.53 19.60
C ARG A 50 -6.29 27.63 20.62
N PRO A 51 -6.98 27.31 21.73
CA PRO A 51 -7.33 28.30 22.76
C PRO A 51 -6.08 28.87 23.44
N GLU A 52 -6.10 30.17 23.73
CA GLU A 52 -5.14 30.83 24.62
C GLU A 52 -5.70 30.90 26.04
N PHE A 53 -5.16 30.08 26.94
CA PHE A 53 -5.50 30.10 28.37
C PHE A 53 -4.61 31.11 29.08
N SER A 54 -5.20 32.13 29.71
CA SER A 54 -4.44 33.26 30.28
C SER A 54 -4.80 33.58 31.73
N GLY A 55 -3.79 33.88 32.54
CA GLY A 55 -3.91 34.17 33.97
C GLY A 55 -3.73 32.94 34.89
N ASN A 56 -3.74 33.17 36.20
CA ASN A 56 -3.74 32.11 37.20
C ASN A 56 -5.17 31.59 37.39
N PHE A 57 -5.39 30.31 37.19
CA PHE A 57 -6.71 29.71 37.34
C PHE A 57 -7.01 29.50 38.82
N LYS A 58 -8.19 29.90 39.30
CA LYS A 58 -8.58 29.67 40.71
C LYS A 58 -9.15 28.27 40.91
N LEU A 59 -8.45 27.24 40.41
CA LEU A 59 -8.88 25.85 40.57
C LEU A 59 -8.49 25.34 41.95
N SER A 60 -9.41 24.62 42.57
CA SER A 60 -9.19 23.94 43.85
C SER A 60 -8.35 22.67 43.66
N GLU A 61 -7.51 22.35 44.64
CA GLU A 61 -6.75 21.09 44.66
C GLU A 61 -7.65 19.85 44.68
N SER A 62 -8.93 19.98 45.05
CA SER A 62 -9.94 18.91 44.97
C SER A 62 -10.24 18.42 43.54
N PHE A 63 -9.73 19.11 42.50
CA PHE A 63 -9.77 18.67 41.11
C PHE A 63 -8.49 17.95 40.63
N LYS A 64 -7.47 17.78 41.49
CA LYS A 64 -6.24 17.02 41.18
C LYS A 64 -6.59 15.59 40.74
N GLY A 65 -5.94 15.12 39.67
CA GLY A 65 -6.19 13.83 39.02
C GLY A 65 -7.48 13.74 38.20
N ARG A 66 -8.25 14.83 38.03
CA ARG A 66 -9.59 14.81 37.40
C ARG A 66 -9.67 15.65 36.12
N MET A 67 -10.72 15.38 35.33
CA MET A 67 -11.01 16.05 34.08
C MET A 67 -12.14 17.07 34.25
N LEU A 68 -11.92 18.29 33.78
CA LEU A 68 -12.93 19.34 33.62
C LEU A 68 -13.30 19.48 32.14
N TYR A 69 -14.54 19.83 31.84
CA TYR A 69 -15.01 20.20 30.51
C TYR A 69 -15.29 21.70 30.46
N SER A 70 -14.75 22.37 29.45
CA SER A 70 -15.27 23.69 29.06
C SER A 70 -16.68 23.58 28.48
N ALA A 71 -17.42 24.71 28.46
CA ALA A 71 -18.75 24.78 27.88
C ALA A 71 -18.84 24.21 26.45
N SER A 72 -17.85 24.47 25.57
CA SER A 72 -17.85 23.92 24.22
C SER A 72 -17.73 22.39 24.20
N SER A 73 -16.89 21.80 25.06
CA SER A 73 -16.74 20.35 25.20
C SER A 73 -18.01 19.68 25.70
N LYS A 74 -18.64 20.23 26.75
CA LYS A 74 -19.86 19.69 27.36
C LYS A 74 -20.99 19.46 26.33
N TRP A 75 -21.07 20.32 25.31
CA TRP A 75 -22.09 20.22 24.26
C TRP A 75 -21.58 19.58 22.94
N SER A 76 -20.27 19.35 22.79
CA SER A 76 -19.67 18.73 21.59
C SER A 76 -19.34 17.24 21.76
N LEU A 77 -19.20 16.74 22.99
CA LEU A 77 -18.82 15.35 23.25
C LEU A 77 -19.99 14.37 23.06
N PRO A 78 -19.72 13.07 22.81
CA PRO A 78 -20.76 12.05 22.76
C PRO A 78 -21.54 11.95 24.07
N LYS A 79 -22.84 11.63 23.99
CA LYS A 79 -23.77 11.53 25.15
C LYS A 79 -23.39 10.50 26.23
N THR A 80 -22.33 9.73 26.02
CA THR A 80 -21.76 8.78 26.99
C THR A 80 -20.75 9.42 27.94
N PHE A 81 -20.36 10.68 27.71
CA PHE A 81 -19.43 11.45 28.54
C PHE A 81 -20.22 12.45 29.39
N ASN A 82 -20.48 12.11 30.64
CA ASN A 82 -21.29 12.91 31.55
C ASN A 82 -20.46 14.01 32.26
N SER A 83 -21.13 15.08 32.65
CA SER A 83 -20.55 16.22 33.36
C SER A 83 -21.53 16.83 34.35
N SER A 84 -21.03 17.50 35.39
CA SER A 84 -21.85 18.27 36.33
C SER A 84 -22.84 19.20 35.63
N ARG A 85 -24.03 19.35 36.21
CA ARG A 85 -25.07 20.25 35.72
C ARG A 85 -24.61 21.70 35.86
N GLU A 86 -24.21 22.07 37.07
CA GLU A 86 -23.74 23.40 37.43
C GLU A 86 -22.24 23.58 37.19
N THR A 87 -21.84 24.84 37.11
CA THR A 87 -20.47 25.29 36.83
C THR A 87 -19.61 25.20 38.08
N VAL A 88 -18.52 24.44 38.02
CA VAL A 88 -17.65 24.17 39.18
C VAL A 88 -16.45 25.13 39.29
N ALA A 89 -16.16 25.86 38.21
CA ALA A 89 -15.11 26.88 38.12
C ALA A 89 -15.31 27.73 36.85
N SER A 90 -14.50 28.77 36.68
CA SER A 90 -14.34 29.52 35.44
C SER A 90 -12.86 29.58 35.01
N ILE A 91 -12.61 29.87 33.74
CA ILE A 91 -11.27 30.05 33.17
C ILE A 91 -11.28 31.11 32.07
N ASN A 92 -10.29 32.01 32.07
CA ASN A 92 -10.10 32.95 30.97
C ASN A 92 -9.48 32.23 29.76
N VAL A 93 -10.20 32.26 28.64
CA VAL A 93 -9.78 31.73 27.34
C VAL A 93 -9.99 32.82 26.30
N ASN A 94 -8.96 33.12 25.51
CA ASN A 94 -8.98 34.21 24.53
C ASN A 94 -9.39 35.57 25.17
N ALA A 95 -9.02 35.78 26.45
CA ALA A 95 -9.41 36.90 27.33
C ALA A 95 -10.91 36.99 27.69
N VAL A 96 -11.69 35.92 27.51
CA VAL A 96 -13.10 35.82 27.90
C VAL A 96 -13.28 34.74 28.98
N GLU A 97 -14.09 35.04 30.01
CA GLU A 97 -14.33 34.11 31.12
C GLU A 97 -15.31 33.00 30.71
N MET A 98 -14.80 31.78 30.54
CA MET A 98 -15.58 30.61 30.14
C MET A 98 -15.86 29.68 31.34
N PRO A 99 -17.12 29.25 31.55
CA PRO A 99 -17.45 28.31 32.62
C PRO A 99 -16.96 26.87 32.36
N LEU A 100 -16.61 26.19 33.45
CA LEU A 100 -16.16 24.80 33.51
C LEU A 100 -17.14 23.90 34.28
N TYR A 101 -17.19 22.63 33.88
CA TYR A 101 -18.01 21.57 34.47
C TYR A 101 -17.12 20.38 34.82
N LEU A 102 -17.39 19.67 35.91
CA LEU A 102 -16.62 18.47 36.28
C LEU A 102 -17.06 17.28 35.43
N ALA A 103 -16.14 16.58 34.77
CA ALA A 103 -16.46 15.31 34.11
C ALA A 103 -16.72 14.22 35.15
N LEU A 104 -17.83 13.50 35.01
CA LEU A 104 -18.33 12.55 36.02
C LEU A 104 -17.89 11.10 35.78
N ASP A 105 -17.64 10.72 34.52
CA ASP A 105 -17.31 9.35 34.09
C ASP A 105 -16.35 9.33 32.88
N GLN A 106 -16.15 8.15 32.27
CA GLN A 106 -15.28 7.88 31.10
C GLN A 106 -13.76 8.12 31.24
N TRP A 107 -13.29 8.62 32.39
CA TRP A 107 -11.88 8.93 32.67
C TRP A 107 -11.25 8.05 33.76
N GLY A 108 -11.72 6.80 33.89
CA GLY A 108 -11.17 5.82 34.86
C GLY A 108 -11.58 6.06 36.32
N TYR A 109 -12.43 7.06 36.58
CA TYR A 109 -13.09 7.33 37.84
C TYR A 109 -14.60 7.56 37.60
N GLU A 110 -15.40 7.50 38.67
CA GLU A 110 -16.84 7.83 38.66
C GLU A 110 -17.13 8.78 39.84
N VAL A 111 -17.85 9.89 39.59
CA VAL A 111 -18.30 10.88 40.58
C VAL A 111 -19.79 11.13 40.42
N LYS A 112 -20.56 11.19 41.51
CA LYS A 112 -22.00 11.46 41.46
C LYS A 112 -22.26 12.96 41.60
N GLU A 113 -23.33 13.45 40.98
CA GLU A 113 -23.73 14.87 41.00
C GLU A 113 -23.78 15.45 42.43
N ASN A 114 -24.34 14.69 43.39
CA ASN A 114 -24.45 15.10 44.79
C ASN A 114 -23.09 15.30 45.48
N ASP A 115 -22.03 14.64 45.00
CA ASP A 115 -20.70 14.75 45.59
C ASP A 115 -19.98 16.02 45.09
N VAL A 116 -20.42 16.60 43.97
CA VAL A 116 -19.79 17.76 43.31
C VAL A 116 -19.76 19.01 44.20
N GLU A 117 -20.84 19.26 44.96
CA GLU A 117 -20.89 20.38 45.92
C GLU A 117 -19.79 20.29 46.99
N SER A 118 -19.43 19.09 47.43
CA SER A 118 -18.34 18.89 48.39
C SER A 118 -16.95 19.18 47.80
N ILE A 119 -16.83 19.09 46.47
CA ILE A 119 -15.59 19.25 45.71
C ILE A 119 -15.36 20.72 45.34
N SER A 120 -16.41 21.53 45.13
CA SER A 120 -16.35 22.89 44.55
C SER A 120 -16.28 24.05 45.56
N THR A 121 -15.80 23.83 46.79
CA THR A 121 -15.99 24.75 47.94
C THR A 121 -15.07 25.98 47.99
N VAL A 122 -14.94 26.75 46.90
CA VAL A 122 -14.42 28.14 46.93
C VAL A 122 -15.21 29.08 46.01
N ASN A 123 -15.94 30.01 46.63
CA ASN A 123 -16.48 31.28 46.08
C ASN A 123 -17.12 31.25 44.68
N SER A 124 -18.37 30.80 44.61
CA SER A 124 -19.29 31.13 43.52
C SER A 124 -19.79 32.58 43.64
N GLU A 125 -19.24 33.52 42.87
CA GLU A 125 -19.97 34.77 42.58
C GLU A 125 -20.98 34.53 41.45
N VAL A 126 -22.25 34.84 41.71
CA VAL A 126 -23.36 34.48 40.81
C VAL A 126 -23.38 35.41 39.60
N PHE A 127 -23.21 34.84 38.40
CA PHE A 127 -22.99 35.59 37.17
C PHE A 127 -24.29 36.20 36.59
N THR A 128 -24.71 37.36 37.11
CA THR A 128 -25.83 38.14 36.54
C THR A 128 -25.34 39.14 35.49
N GLY A 129 -24.93 38.64 34.32
CA GLY A 129 -24.48 39.46 33.19
C GLY A 129 -25.63 40.08 32.38
N ASP A 130 -25.86 41.38 32.54
CA ASP A 130 -26.91 42.14 31.85
C ASP A 130 -26.59 42.36 30.34
N THR A 131 -27.18 41.53 29.46
CA THR A 131 -26.88 41.54 28.02
C THR A 131 -27.67 42.58 27.24
N LYS A 132 -26.98 43.61 26.73
CA LYS A 132 -27.55 44.77 26.04
C LYS A 132 -28.02 44.56 24.59
N LYS A 133 -27.83 43.37 24.00
CA LYS A 133 -28.24 43.04 22.61
C LYS A 133 -29.31 41.93 22.66
N THR A 134 -30.30 41.95 21.77
CA THR A 134 -31.19 40.80 21.50
C THR A 134 -30.47 39.73 20.65
N ILE A 135 -31.09 38.55 20.49
CA ILE A 135 -30.55 37.47 19.63
C ILE A 135 -30.27 37.96 18.19
N VAL A 136 -31.11 38.85 17.65
CA VAL A 136 -30.95 39.37 16.28
C VAL A 136 -29.83 40.40 16.20
N GLU A 137 -29.75 41.33 17.15
CA GLU A 137 -28.66 42.33 17.22
C GLU A 137 -27.31 41.68 17.56
N ALA A 138 -27.31 40.57 18.31
CA ALA A 138 -26.11 39.75 18.55
C ALA A 138 -25.67 38.99 17.29
N ALA A 139 -26.62 38.51 16.47
CA ALA A 139 -26.31 37.89 15.18
C ALA A 139 -25.85 38.90 14.12
N GLU A 140 -26.47 40.10 14.06
CA GLU A 140 -25.97 41.22 13.26
C GLU A 140 -24.55 41.58 13.69
N ALA A 141 -24.31 41.76 14.99
CA ALA A 141 -22.99 42.06 15.52
C ALA A 141 -21.95 41.02 15.12
N VAL A 142 -22.24 39.72 15.22
CA VAL A 142 -21.32 38.67 14.76
C VAL A 142 -21.04 38.73 13.26
N LEU A 143 -22.04 39.05 12.43
CA LEU A 143 -21.88 39.16 10.96
C LEU A 143 -21.23 40.49 10.52
N LYS A 144 -21.20 41.51 11.40
CA LYS A 144 -20.70 42.86 11.14
C LYS A 144 -19.31 43.13 11.73
N GLU A 145 -19.07 42.62 12.94
CA GLU A 145 -17.79 42.68 13.67
C GLU A 145 -16.89 41.47 13.32
N GLY A 146 -17.46 40.39 12.76
CA GLY A 146 -16.75 39.16 12.40
C GLY A 146 -15.98 39.22 11.07
N LYS A 147 -14.79 38.59 11.04
CA LYS A 147 -13.93 38.55 9.84
C LYS A 147 -14.56 37.84 8.64
N LYS A 148 -15.36 36.79 8.89
CA LYS A 148 -16.16 36.11 7.85
C LYS A 148 -17.54 36.78 7.76
N LYS A 149 -17.87 37.32 6.58
CA LYS A 149 -19.21 37.88 6.28
C LYS A 149 -20.29 36.82 6.02
N LEU A 150 -19.90 35.56 5.81
CA LEU A 150 -20.78 34.40 5.62
C LEU A 150 -20.52 33.36 6.72
N LEU A 151 -21.53 33.05 7.52
CA LEU A 151 -21.43 32.11 8.66
C LEU A 151 -22.64 31.18 8.74
N ASN A 152 -22.45 29.91 9.10
CA ASN A 152 -23.56 29.01 9.42
C ASN A 152 -24.14 29.28 10.82
N LYS A 153 -25.35 28.78 11.11
CA LYS A 153 -26.05 28.98 12.40
C LYS A 153 -25.27 28.46 13.62
N GLU A 154 -24.46 27.39 13.48
CA GLU A 154 -23.58 26.90 14.54
C GLU A 154 -22.36 27.82 14.75
N GLU A 155 -21.75 28.35 13.69
CA GLU A 155 -20.68 29.36 13.76
C GLU A 155 -21.18 30.66 14.40
N ILE A 156 -22.36 31.15 14.01
CA ILE A 156 -22.97 32.35 14.59
C ILE A 156 -23.26 32.12 16.09
N TYR A 157 -23.79 30.94 16.46
CA TYR A 157 -24.00 30.60 17.88
C TYR A 157 -22.69 30.60 18.67
N ALA A 158 -21.65 29.94 18.15
CA ALA A 158 -20.34 29.87 18.78
C ALA A 158 -19.75 31.28 19.00
N LEU A 159 -19.82 32.15 17.98
CA LEU A 159 -19.30 33.52 18.06
C LEU A 159 -20.16 34.45 18.94
N ILE A 160 -21.48 34.25 19.05
CA ILE A 160 -22.31 35.00 20.01
C ILE A 160 -21.90 34.67 21.46
N ILE A 161 -21.59 33.41 21.75
CA ILE A 161 -21.08 32.97 23.06
C ILE A 161 -19.64 33.44 23.29
N GLU A 162 -18.74 33.23 22.32
CA GLU A 162 -17.31 33.58 22.44
C GLU A 162 -17.08 35.08 22.64
N ASN A 163 -17.88 35.94 21.98
CA ASN A 163 -17.80 37.40 22.16
C ASN A 163 -18.74 37.93 23.26
N GLY A 164 -19.45 37.05 23.99
CA GLY A 164 -20.34 37.43 25.09
C GLY A 164 -21.55 38.30 24.72
N TYR A 165 -21.91 38.40 23.44
CA TYR A 165 -22.96 39.32 22.98
C TYR A 165 -24.37 38.93 23.47
N TYR A 166 -24.64 37.64 23.72
CA TYR A 166 -25.90 37.16 24.26
C TYR A 166 -25.77 35.83 25.02
N HIS A 167 -26.47 35.69 26.14
CA HIS A 167 -26.50 34.47 26.95
C HIS A 167 -27.82 33.71 26.73
N PHE A 168 -27.75 32.47 26.27
CA PHE A 168 -28.94 31.66 26.00
C PHE A 168 -29.32 30.80 27.22
N GLY A 169 -30.48 31.07 27.83
CA GLY A 169 -31.03 30.27 28.93
C GLY A 169 -31.85 29.02 28.53
N GLU A 170 -31.99 28.73 27.22
CA GLU A 170 -32.82 27.64 26.71
C GLU A 170 -32.06 26.34 26.41
N GLN A 171 -32.75 25.20 26.53
CA GLN A 171 -32.15 23.86 26.33
C GLN A 171 -31.72 23.54 24.87
N LYS A 172 -32.05 24.37 23.88
CA LYS A 172 -31.73 24.16 22.45
C LYS A 172 -31.35 25.46 21.73
N PRO A 173 -30.26 26.14 22.15
CA PRO A 173 -30.02 27.54 21.79
C PRO A 173 -29.77 27.76 20.28
N VAL A 174 -29.05 26.85 19.61
CA VAL A 174 -28.83 26.89 18.14
C VAL A 174 -30.16 26.85 17.37
N THR A 175 -31.15 26.09 17.86
CA THR A 175 -32.48 26.01 17.24
C THR A 175 -33.22 27.35 17.34
N VAL A 176 -33.15 28.00 18.50
CA VAL A 176 -33.76 29.33 18.74
C VAL A 176 -33.11 30.40 17.87
N LEU A 177 -31.77 30.43 17.83
CA LEU A 177 -31.01 31.32 16.95
C LEU A 177 -31.39 31.13 15.47
N ASN A 178 -31.42 29.88 14.99
CA ASN A 178 -31.80 29.57 13.63
C ASN A 178 -33.24 30.00 13.29
N VAL A 179 -34.19 29.89 14.23
CA VAL A 179 -35.55 30.41 14.06
C VAL A 179 -35.54 31.93 13.89
N GLN A 180 -34.75 32.68 14.65
CA GLN A 180 -34.66 34.14 14.49
C GLN A 180 -33.93 34.53 13.19
N LEU A 181 -32.83 33.86 12.82
CA LEU A 181 -32.09 34.12 11.58
C LEU A 181 -33.01 33.98 10.35
N ASN A 182 -33.64 32.80 10.16
CA ASN A 182 -34.52 32.58 9.01
C ASN A 182 -35.72 33.55 9.00
N ARG A 183 -36.20 33.99 10.17
CA ARG A 183 -37.31 34.96 10.27
C ARG A 183 -37.00 36.33 9.67
N TYR A 184 -35.74 36.78 9.74
CA TYR A 184 -35.28 38.05 9.15
C TYR A 184 -34.50 37.82 7.84
N THR A 185 -34.65 36.66 7.21
CA THR A 185 -33.94 36.31 5.97
C THR A 185 -34.79 36.60 4.72
N GLN A 186 -34.24 37.35 3.77
CA GLN A 186 -34.88 37.68 2.48
C GLN A 186 -35.25 36.41 1.68
N GLY A 187 -36.41 36.44 1.02
CA GLY A 187 -36.84 35.38 0.09
C GLY A 187 -37.21 34.05 0.75
N THR A 188 -37.35 33.97 2.07
CA THR A 188 -37.69 32.72 2.77
C THR A 188 -39.19 32.46 2.84
N GLU A 189 -39.59 31.18 2.69
CA GLU A 189 -40.96 30.71 2.91
C GLU A 189 -41.36 30.64 4.40
N TYR A 190 -40.72 31.44 5.27
CA TYR A 190 -40.93 31.35 6.72
C TYR A 190 -42.24 32.05 7.12
N SER A 191 -43.18 31.29 7.68
CA SER A 191 -44.59 31.70 7.89
C SER A 191 -44.85 32.87 8.86
N ARG A 192 -43.79 33.49 9.40
CA ARG A 192 -43.83 34.72 10.22
C ARG A 192 -42.61 35.62 9.96
N SER A 193 -42.18 35.73 8.71
CA SER A 193 -41.12 36.64 8.26
C SER A 193 -41.32 38.06 8.81
N ALA A 194 -40.21 38.76 9.04
CA ALA A 194 -40.18 40.12 9.55
C ALA A 194 -39.63 41.08 8.49
N GLU A 195 -40.14 42.32 8.48
CA GLU A 195 -39.69 43.40 7.61
C GLU A 195 -39.03 44.52 8.44
N PRO A 196 -37.93 45.12 7.97
CA PRO A 196 -37.16 44.75 6.77
C PRO A 196 -36.39 43.42 6.95
N PRO A 197 -36.11 42.67 5.88
CA PRO A 197 -35.18 41.55 5.94
C PRO A 197 -33.75 42.06 6.19
N MET A 198 -33.10 41.51 7.21
CA MET A 198 -31.74 41.88 7.63
C MET A 198 -30.68 40.98 7.00
N PHE A 199 -31.04 39.71 6.73
CA PHE A 199 -30.09 38.67 6.33
C PHE A 199 -30.39 38.10 4.95
N GLY A 200 -29.34 37.79 4.19
CA GLY A 200 -29.41 36.87 3.06
C GLY A 200 -28.94 35.47 3.47
N LYS A 201 -29.19 34.48 2.61
CA LYS A 201 -28.84 33.08 2.90
C LYS A 201 -28.40 32.32 1.65
N THR A 202 -27.30 31.58 1.76
CA THR A 202 -26.72 30.78 0.67
C THR A 202 -27.40 29.42 0.52
N ASN A 203 -27.19 28.78 -0.64
CA ASN A 203 -27.68 27.43 -0.92
C ASN A 203 -27.10 26.36 0.03
N ASP A 204 -25.91 26.56 0.61
CA ASP A 204 -25.33 25.69 1.64
C ASP A 204 -25.76 26.06 3.08
N GLY A 205 -26.64 27.07 3.23
CA GLY A 205 -27.33 27.38 4.49
C GLY A 205 -26.62 28.35 5.44
N ARG A 206 -25.64 29.13 4.95
CA ARG A 206 -24.98 30.22 5.69
C ARG A 206 -25.76 31.51 5.54
N PHE A 207 -25.58 32.43 6.49
CA PHE A 207 -26.22 33.74 6.53
C PHE A 207 -25.19 34.86 6.35
N TYR A 208 -25.63 35.98 5.76
CA TYR A 208 -24.88 37.22 5.55
C TYR A 208 -25.81 38.43 5.74
N LEU A 209 -25.28 39.65 5.89
CA LEU A 209 -26.08 40.87 6.05
C LEU A 209 -26.47 41.51 4.69
N ILE A 210 -27.66 42.09 4.62
CA ILE A 210 -28.14 42.84 3.44
C ILE A 210 -27.99 44.35 3.69
N GLY A 211 -27.45 45.07 2.71
CA GLY A 211 -27.53 46.54 2.63
C GLY A 211 -26.18 47.27 2.65
N ASP A 212 -25.13 46.70 3.24
CA ASP A 212 -23.79 47.31 3.27
C ASP A 212 -23.01 47.07 1.96
N GLY A 213 -23.48 47.73 0.89
CA GLY A 213 -22.73 48.04 -0.34
C GLY A 213 -22.95 47.12 -1.55
N GLU A 214 -22.97 47.72 -2.74
CA GLU A 214 -22.52 47.01 -3.95
C GLU A 214 -21.05 46.60 -3.73
N ILE A 215 -20.76 45.34 -4.03
CA ILE A 215 -19.45 44.74 -3.79
C ILE A 215 -18.49 45.19 -4.90
N THR A 216 -17.99 46.43 -4.77
CA THR A 216 -16.99 47.00 -5.67
C THR A 216 -15.62 46.36 -5.42
N PRO A 217 -14.98 45.79 -6.45
CA PRO A 217 -13.68 45.14 -6.30
C PRO A 217 -12.57 46.18 -6.09
N SER A 218 -11.69 45.95 -5.12
CA SER A 218 -10.60 46.86 -4.75
C SER A 218 -9.24 46.16 -4.62
N GLY A 219 -8.16 46.89 -4.90
CA GLY A 219 -6.81 46.33 -4.90
C GLY A 219 -6.60 45.35 -6.06
N TRP A 220 -5.90 44.23 -5.82
CA TRP A 220 -5.67 43.20 -6.84
C TRP A 220 -6.96 42.52 -7.32
N VAL A 221 -8.06 42.60 -6.55
CA VAL A 221 -9.37 42.08 -6.96
C VAL A 221 -9.98 42.97 -8.07
N SER A 222 -9.66 44.26 -8.12
CA SER A 222 -10.01 45.13 -9.26
C SER A 222 -9.36 44.62 -10.55
N SER A 223 -8.08 44.25 -10.48
CA SER A 223 -7.34 43.69 -11.61
C SER A 223 -7.98 42.39 -12.11
N ILE A 224 -8.42 41.48 -11.23
CA ILE A 224 -9.14 40.27 -11.66
C ILE A 224 -10.50 40.63 -12.30
N ALA A 225 -11.22 41.63 -11.78
CA ALA A 225 -12.49 42.07 -12.38
C ALA A 225 -12.32 42.70 -13.78
N GLU A 226 -11.15 43.26 -14.10
CA GLU A 226 -10.81 43.80 -15.42
C GLU A 226 -10.16 42.77 -16.36
N GLU A 227 -9.28 41.90 -15.84
CA GLU A 227 -8.49 40.93 -16.59
C GLU A 227 -9.25 39.61 -16.83
N GLU A 228 -9.99 39.10 -15.83
CA GLU A 228 -10.66 37.79 -15.86
C GLU A 228 -12.07 37.85 -15.21
N PRO A 229 -13.07 38.46 -15.90
CA PRO A 229 -14.39 38.70 -15.33
C PRO A 229 -15.14 37.44 -14.87
N GLU A 230 -14.90 36.30 -15.52
CA GLU A 230 -15.49 35.01 -15.14
C GLU A 230 -14.93 34.49 -13.81
N LEU A 231 -13.61 34.63 -13.58
CA LEU A 231 -13.00 34.31 -12.29
C LEU A 231 -13.49 35.28 -11.20
N PHE A 232 -13.63 36.57 -11.53
CA PHE A 232 -14.21 37.55 -10.61
C PHE A 232 -15.63 37.18 -10.19
N GLN A 233 -16.50 36.80 -11.13
CA GLN A 233 -17.86 36.35 -10.82
C GLN A 233 -17.85 35.14 -9.86
N HIS A 234 -17.01 34.13 -10.14
CA HIS A 234 -16.92 32.94 -9.28
C HIS A 234 -16.45 33.28 -7.85
N ILE A 235 -15.48 34.19 -7.66
CA ILE A 235 -15.05 34.59 -6.30
C ILE A 235 -16.03 35.56 -5.62
N GLN A 236 -16.81 36.32 -6.39
CA GLN A 236 -17.86 37.20 -5.88
C GLN A 236 -19.00 36.38 -5.23
N GLU A 237 -19.31 35.18 -5.75
CA GLU A 237 -20.27 34.25 -5.11
C GLU A 237 -19.84 33.80 -3.70
N TYR A 238 -18.52 33.78 -3.41
CA TYR A 238 -17.99 33.54 -2.07
C TYR A 238 -17.77 34.82 -1.25
N GLY A 239 -18.09 35.99 -1.80
CA GLY A 239 -17.99 37.29 -1.14
C GLY A 239 -16.60 37.95 -1.18
N VAL A 240 -15.74 37.60 -2.14
CA VAL A 240 -14.42 38.24 -2.33
C VAL A 240 -14.55 39.59 -3.04
N CYS A 241 -13.91 40.62 -2.49
CA CYS A 241 -13.90 41.97 -3.06
C CYS A 241 -12.61 42.77 -2.80
N ASP A 242 -11.78 42.32 -1.88
CA ASP A 242 -10.54 42.94 -1.46
C ASP A 242 -9.59 41.91 -0.81
N GLU A 243 -8.40 42.34 -0.43
CA GLU A 243 -7.43 41.53 0.32
C GLU A 243 -8.04 40.94 1.61
N SER A 244 -8.84 41.73 2.34
CA SER A 244 -9.38 41.38 3.65
C SER A 244 -10.42 40.25 3.57
N SER A 245 -11.37 40.38 2.64
CA SER A 245 -12.42 39.40 2.37
C SER A 245 -11.83 38.11 1.82
N TYR A 246 -10.89 38.19 0.86
CA TYR A 246 -10.18 37.01 0.36
C TYR A 246 -9.49 36.26 1.50
N LEU A 247 -8.61 36.92 2.26
CA LEU A 247 -7.88 36.27 3.36
C LEU A 247 -8.80 35.68 4.44
N ALA A 248 -9.97 36.27 4.68
CA ALA A 248 -10.95 35.75 5.64
C ALA A 248 -11.67 34.48 5.18
N ILE A 249 -11.85 34.28 3.87
CA ILE A 249 -12.55 33.12 3.30
C ILE A 249 -11.63 32.10 2.59
N ARG A 250 -10.34 32.42 2.40
CA ARG A 250 -9.34 31.64 1.64
C ARG A 250 -9.29 30.16 2.00
N GLU A 251 -9.32 29.82 3.29
CA GLU A 251 -9.32 28.41 3.76
C GLU A 251 -10.67 27.68 3.58
N SER A 252 -11.69 28.36 3.09
CA SER A 252 -13.03 27.83 2.81
C SER A 252 -13.47 27.90 1.34
N LEU A 253 -12.64 28.43 0.45
CA LEU A 253 -12.79 28.28 -0.99
C LEU A 253 -12.57 26.82 -1.43
N PRO A 254 -13.15 26.37 -2.56
CA PRO A 254 -12.73 25.15 -3.25
C PRO A 254 -11.23 25.18 -3.54
N GLU A 255 -10.55 24.04 -3.46
CA GLU A 255 -9.07 23.98 -3.48
C GLU A 255 -8.46 24.53 -4.78
N LEU A 256 -9.03 24.19 -5.95
CA LEU A 256 -8.62 24.72 -7.25
C LEU A 256 -8.84 26.24 -7.35
N LEU A 257 -10.02 26.73 -6.94
CA LEU A 257 -10.34 28.17 -6.95
C LEU A 257 -9.48 28.94 -5.96
N CYS A 258 -9.14 28.33 -4.82
CA CYS A 258 -8.21 28.90 -3.84
C CYS A 258 -6.82 29.08 -4.45
N ALA A 259 -6.27 28.05 -5.10
CA ALA A 259 -4.96 28.07 -5.73
C ALA A 259 -4.88 29.08 -6.90
N GLU A 260 -5.88 29.10 -7.77
CA GLU A 260 -6.00 30.04 -8.89
C GLU A 260 -5.99 31.51 -8.42
N VAL A 261 -6.72 31.81 -7.35
CA VAL A 261 -6.84 33.18 -6.83
C VAL A 261 -5.63 33.58 -5.98
N ASP A 262 -5.02 32.65 -5.23
CA ASP A 262 -3.76 32.91 -4.49
C ASP A 262 -2.61 33.21 -5.46
N GLN A 263 -2.60 32.58 -6.64
CA GLN A 263 -1.64 32.85 -7.71
C GLN A 263 -1.80 34.29 -8.24
N LYS A 264 -3.01 34.69 -8.62
CA LYS A 264 -3.29 36.06 -9.10
C LYS A 264 -2.98 37.13 -8.05
N ARG A 265 -3.35 36.87 -6.80
CA ARG A 265 -2.98 37.70 -5.64
C ARG A 265 -1.46 37.84 -5.51
N PHE A 266 -0.71 36.74 -5.61
CA PHE A 266 0.75 36.77 -5.53
C PHE A 266 1.37 37.57 -6.69
N GLU A 267 0.93 37.34 -7.93
CA GLU A 267 1.43 38.04 -9.12
C GLU A 267 1.28 39.55 -9.01
N GLN A 268 0.07 40.03 -8.66
CA GLN A 268 -0.22 41.46 -8.51
C GLN A 268 0.55 42.06 -7.30
N LEU A 269 0.46 41.45 -6.11
CA LEU A 269 1.06 42.00 -4.89
C LEU A 269 2.60 41.96 -4.86
N ARG A 270 3.23 41.00 -5.54
CA ARG A 270 4.70 40.85 -5.62
C ARG A 270 5.42 42.10 -6.14
N THR A 271 4.73 42.92 -6.93
CA THR A 271 5.29 44.19 -7.45
C THR A 271 5.42 45.28 -6.37
N THR A 272 4.68 45.15 -5.26
CA THR A 272 4.55 46.19 -4.22
C THR A 272 5.45 45.96 -2.99
N ILE A 273 6.10 44.79 -2.89
CA ILE A 273 6.90 44.36 -1.73
C ILE A 273 8.41 44.26 -2.05
N ASN A 274 9.25 44.23 -1.01
CA ASN A 274 10.66 43.88 -1.17
C ASN A 274 10.83 42.37 -1.41
N GLN A 275 10.99 41.97 -2.66
CA GLN A 275 11.25 40.57 -3.07
C GLN A 275 12.58 39.97 -2.54
N THR A 276 13.42 40.76 -1.86
CA THR A 276 14.62 40.25 -1.14
C THR A 276 14.42 40.10 0.38
N ASP A 277 13.21 40.35 0.89
CA ASP A 277 12.81 40.12 2.27
C ASP A 277 11.85 38.91 2.35
N PRO A 278 12.23 37.80 3.02
CA PRO A 278 11.42 36.60 3.07
C PRO A 278 10.14 36.78 3.91
N SER A 279 10.12 37.75 4.83
CA SER A 279 8.93 38.01 5.66
C SER A 279 7.81 38.66 4.84
N GLN A 280 8.16 39.65 4.02
CA GLN A 280 7.23 40.31 3.09
C GLN A 280 6.77 39.35 1.98
N LEU A 281 7.70 38.56 1.45
CA LEU A 281 7.42 37.58 0.40
C LEU A 281 6.47 36.46 0.87
N LEU A 282 6.64 35.96 2.10
CA LEU A 282 5.77 34.92 2.66
C LEU A 282 4.40 35.45 3.12
N ALA A 283 4.28 36.74 3.47
CA ALA A 283 2.99 37.36 3.77
C ALA A 283 2.02 37.36 2.56
N ILE A 284 2.54 37.37 1.33
CA ILE A 284 1.75 37.27 0.10
C ILE A 284 1.71 35.86 -0.49
N ALA A 285 2.41 34.88 0.08
CA ALA A 285 2.53 33.54 -0.52
C ALA A 285 1.22 32.71 -0.49
N PRO A 286 1.03 31.80 -1.47
CA PRO A 286 -0.09 30.87 -1.50
C PRO A 286 -0.21 29.94 -0.29
N CYS A 287 -1.45 29.59 0.05
CA CYS A 287 -1.82 28.71 1.15
C CYS A 287 -1.13 27.34 1.08
N TRP A 288 -0.95 26.76 -0.12
CA TRP A 288 -0.32 25.46 -0.31
C TRP A 288 1.19 25.50 0.04
N LEU A 289 1.90 26.58 -0.30
CA LEU A 289 3.34 26.73 -0.02
C LEU A 289 3.57 26.90 1.48
N LEU A 290 2.77 27.77 2.11
CA LEU A 290 2.81 28.01 3.56
C LEU A 290 2.58 26.74 4.39
N ARG A 291 1.94 25.72 3.82
CA ARG A 291 1.67 24.41 4.44
C ARG A 291 2.72 23.34 4.14
N ARG A 292 3.67 23.55 3.20
CA ARG A 292 4.78 22.60 2.95
C ARG A 292 5.80 22.59 4.10
N HIS A 293 6.52 21.48 4.23
CA HIS A 293 7.68 21.38 5.13
C HIS A 293 8.92 22.02 4.47
N ILE A 294 9.87 22.48 5.30
CA ILE A 294 11.04 23.25 4.85
C ILE A 294 12.06 22.41 4.04
N SER A 295 12.00 21.08 4.12
CA SER A 295 12.68 20.18 3.17
C SER A 295 12.11 20.29 1.76
N ASP A 296 10.79 20.31 1.65
CA ASP A 296 10.01 20.16 0.40
C ASP A 296 9.89 21.48 -0.37
N LEU A 297 10.51 22.53 0.16
CA LEU A 297 10.73 23.83 -0.44
C LEU A 297 12.02 23.85 -1.31
N GLY A 298 12.89 22.85 -1.21
CA GLY A 298 14.14 22.80 -1.99
C GLY A 298 15.23 23.77 -1.51
N LEU A 299 15.13 24.30 -0.29
CA LEU A 299 16.15 25.20 0.26
C LEU A 299 17.53 24.55 0.31
N THR A 300 18.59 25.38 0.18
CA THR A 300 19.97 24.88 0.37
C THR A 300 20.11 24.22 1.73
N VAL A 301 20.90 23.14 1.82
CA VAL A 301 21.14 22.39 3.08
C VAL A 301 21.56 23.32 4.24
N ARG A 302 22.27 24.42 3.96
CA ARG A 302 22.60 25.43 4.97
C ARG A 302 21.37 26.19 5.48
N ALA A 303 20.47 26.61 4.60
CA ALA A 303 19.25 27.32 5.00
C ALA A 303 18.24 26.38 5.67
N SER A 304 18.01 25.20 5.09
CA SER A 304 17.13 24.16 5.67
C SER A 304 17.60 23.73 7.06
N ASN A 305 18.89 23.40 7.23
CA ASN A 305 19.42 23.03 8.55
C ASN A 305 19.35 24.16 9.58
N VAL A 306 19.49 25.44 9.18
CA VAL A 306 19.35 26.57 10.10
C VAL A 306 17.92 26.64 10.62
N PHE A 307 16.92 26.70 9.74
CA PHE A 307 15.52 26.74 10.17
C PHE A 307 15.14 25.53 11.04
N LEU A 308 15.52 24.31 10.62
CA LEU A 308 15.27 23.09 11.40
C LEU A 308 15.99 23.08 12.76
N SER A 309 17.17 23.71 12.87
CA SER A 309 17.89 23.83 14.16
C SER A 309 17.27 24.84 15.12
N GLU A 310 16.57 25.84 14.60
CA GLU A 310 15.79 26.83 15.36
C GLU A 310 14.33 26.34 15.61
N GLY A 311 14.03 25.07 15.29
CA GLY A 311 12.74 24.42 15.53
C GLY A 311 11.63 24.76 14.52
N LEU A 312 11.97 25.46 13.44
CA LEU A 312 11.05 25.87 12.38
C LEU A 312 10.97 24.74 11.35
N ALA A 313 9.75 24.25 11.07
CA ALA A 313 9.53 23.04 10.26
C ALA A 313 8.68 23.30 9.01
N LEU A 314 7.70 24.21 9.09
CA LEU A 314 6.83 24.60 8.00
C LEU A 314 7.24 25.97 7.43
N VAL A 315 6.94 26.21 6.15
CA VAL A 315 7.20 27.52 5.52
C VAL A 315 6.44 28.66 6.24
N SER A 316 5.26 28.36 6.80
CA SER A 316 4.49 29.28 7.65
C SER A 316 5.08 29.55 9.05
N ASP A 317 6.13 28.83 9.47
CA ASP A 317 6.89 29.18 10.67
C ASP A 317 7.87 30.33 10.35
N ILE A 318 8.53 30.27 9.18
CA ILE A 318 9.41 31.34 8.67
C ILE A 318 8.62 32.64 8.48
N ALA A 319 7.37 32.53 7.99
CA ALA A 319 6.47 33.67 7.72
C ALA A 319 6.13 34.54 8.94
N ARG A 320 6.46 34.08 10.16
CA ARG A 320 6.22 34.81 11.42
C ARG A 320 7.40 35.65 11.89
N LEU A 321 8.56 35.51 11.23
CA LEU A 321 9.82 36.13 11.63
C LEU A 321 10.16 37.30 10.71
N SER A 322 10.67 38.38 11.27
CA SER A 322 11.24 39.48 10.50
C SER A 322 12.58 39.09 9.87
N LEU A 323 12.97 39.82 8.80
CA LEU A 323 14.30 39.73 8.22
C LEU A 323 15.43 39.94 9.25
N VAL A 324 15.20 40.71 10.32
CA VAL A 324 16.19 40.95 11.38
C VAL A 324 16.39 39.70 12.23
N GLU A 325 15.31 39.06 12.67
CA GLU A 325 15.37 37.83 13.47
C GLU A 325 16.00 36.68 12.69
N ILE A 326 15.59 36.47 11.43
CA ILE A 326 16.18 35.46 10.55
C ILE A 326 17.68 35.72 10.35
N MET A 327 18.10 36.98 10.21
CA MET A 327 19.51 37.36 10.09
C MET A 327 20.34 37.19 11.39
N CYS A 328 19.71 37.02 12.55
CA CYS A 328 20.39 36.71 13.81
C CYS A 328 20.70 35.21 13.98
N PHE A 329 20.03 34.32 13.24
CA PHE A 329 20.27 32.88 13.35
C PHE A 329 21.70 32.49 12.98
N SER A 330 22.24 31.51 13.71
CA SER A 330 23.61 31.05 13.47
C SER A 330 23.76 30.55 12.04
N ASN A 331 24.84 30.90 11.35
CA ASN A 331 25.07 30.57 9.94
C ASN A 331 24.04 31.15 8.92
N MET A 332 23.09 32.00 9.31
CA MET A 332 22.34 32.79 8.32
C MET A 332 23.23 33.90 7.71
N GLY A 333 22.72 34.61 6.69
CA GLY A 333 23.44 35.71 6.06
C GLY A 333 22.85 36.12 4.71
N ARG A 334 23.16 37.35 4.26
CA ARG A 334 22.51 38.02 3.11
C ARG A 334 22.43 37.18 1.83
N ARG A 335 23.43 36.34 1.53
CA ARG A 335 23.39 35.42 0.38
C ARG A 335 22.34 34.33 0.58
N SER A 336 22.35 33.66 1.73
CA SER A 336 21.36 32.64 2.08
C SER A 336 19.94 33.20 2.07
N ILE A 337 19.72 34.43 2.55
CA ILE A 337 18.42 35.13 2.46
C ILE A 337 18.00 35.29 0.99
N LYS A 338 18.87 35.81 0.13
CA LYS A 338 18.56 35.97 -1.30
C LYS A 338 18.27 34.62 -1.97
N ASP A 339 19.03 33.58 -1.62
CA ASP A 339 18.82 32.23 -2.13
C ASP A 339 17.45 31.67 -1.67
N ILE A 340 17.03 31.91 -0.42
CA ILE A 340 15.69 31.57 0.11
C ILE A 340 14.58 32.30 -0.65
N CYS A 341 14.67 33.63 -0.79
CA CYS A 341 13.64 34.41 -1.48
C CYS A 341 13.48 33.99 -2.95
N ASN A 342 14.59 33.72 -3.64
CA ASN A 342 14.56 33.18 -5.00
C ASN A 342 13.82 31.83 -5.04
N THR A 343 14.16 30.88 -4.17
CA THR A 343 13.51 29.55 -4.14
C THR A 343 12.01 29.63 -3.82
N ILE A 344 11.59 30.54 -2.94
CA ILE A 344 10.17 30.80 -2.64
C ILE A 344 9.44 31.34 -3.88
N ILE A 345 10.00 32.38 -4.53
CA ILE A 345 9.45 32.94 -5.78
C ILE A 345 9.31 31.83 -6.83
N LEU A 346 10.36 31.03 -7.02
CA LEU A 346 10.39 29.99 -8.04
C LEU A 346 9.30 28.93 -7.80
N LYS A 347 9.23 28.31 -6.61
CA LYS A 347 8.26 27.23 -6.40
C LYS A 347 6.80 27.74 -6.47
N ILE A 348 6.54 29.02 -6.21
CA ILE A 348 5.23 29.64 -6.50
C ILE A 348 4.96 29.71 -8.00
N GLU A 349 5.88 30.30 -8.79
CA GLU A 349 5.78 30.40 -10.25
C GLU A 349 5.59 29.04 -10.96
N GLN A 350 6.02 27.93 -10.36
CA GLN A 350 5.98 26.58 -10.96
C GLN A 350 4.83 25.66 -10.45
N ASN A 351 4.03 26.03 -9.43
CA ASN A 351 2.85 25.24 -9.03
C ASN A 351 1.63 25.41 -9.97
N VAL A 352 1.66 26.45 -10.81
CA VAL A 352 0.68 26.70 -11.89
C VAL A 352 0.52 25.48 -12.81
N PHE A 353 1.59 24.70 -13.03
CA PHE A 353 1.60 23.53 -13.91
C PHE A 353 0.81 22.33 -13.37
N GLU A 354 0.75 22.11 -12.05
CA GLU A 354 0.00 20.99 -11.46
C GLU A 354 -1.52 21.23 -11.59
N ASN A 355 -1.97 22.46 -11.36
CA ASN A 355 -3.40 22.81 -11.37
C ASN A 355 -3.98 22.94 -12.80
N LEU A 356 -3.20 23.38 -13.78
CA LEU A 356 -3.66 23.46 -15.18
C LEU A 356 -3.92 22.07 -15.79
N ASN A 357 -3.08 21.08 -15.48
CA ASN A 357 -3.30 19.68 -15.92
C ASN A 357 -4.68 19.15 -15.49
N LEU A 358 -5.15 19.52 -14.29
CA LEU A 358 -6.47 19.14 -13.79
C LEU A 358 -7.63 19.82 -14.53
N LYS A 359 -7.45 21.00 -15.12
CA LYS A 359 -8.47 21.63 -15.98
C LYS A 359 -8.57 20.92 -17.32
N THR A 360 -7.44 20.71 -18.00
CA THR A 360 -7.40 20.10 -19.35
C THR A 360 -7.97 18.68 -19.40
N VAL A 361 -7.75 17.87 -18.35
CA VAL A 361 -8.34 16.52 -18.24
C VAL A 361 -9.87 16.57 -18.07
N ASN A 362 -10.40 17.54 -17.31
CA ASN A 362 -11.85 17.66 -17.11
C ASN A 362 -12.57 18.20 -18.35
N GLU A 363 -12.00 19.20 -19.05
CA GLU A 363 -12.58 19.73 -20.29
C GLU A 363 -12.62 18.68 -21.41
N SER A 364 -11.65 17.76 -21.42
CA SER A 364 -11.62 16.61 -22.35
C SER A 364 -12.78 15.62 -22.17
N LEU A 365 -13.49 15.66 -21.03
CA LEU A 365 -14.64 14.80 -20.72
C LEU A 365 -16.01 15.44 -21.03
N THR A 366 -16.05 16.74 -21.35
CA THR A 366 -17.29 17.46 -21.69
C THR A 366 -17.14 18.20 -23.03
N GLY A 367 -17.41 17.49 -24.12
CA GLY A 367 -17.05 17.95 -25.46
C GLY A 367 -17.79 19.19 -25.98
N GLY A 368 -17.01 20.22 -26.30
CA GLY A 368 -17.21 21.04 -27.51
C GLY A 368 -17.85 22.42 -27.35
N ILE A 369 -17.04 23.46 -27.54
CA ILE A 369 -17.29 24.61 -28.44
C ILE A 369 -15.94 25.30 -28.71
N GLU A 370 -15.67 25.69 -29.96
CA GLU A 370 -14.45 26.42 -30.33
C GLU A 370 -14.51 27.89 -29.88
N ARG A 371 -13.38 28.47 -29.43
CA ARG A 371 -13.17 29.92 -29.57
C ARG A 371 -11.71 30.38 -29.65
N SER A 372 -11.52 31.44 -30.43
CA SER A 372 -10.23 32.01 -30.84
C SER A 372 -9.42 32.60 -29.69
N VAL A 373 -8.19 32.12 -29.52
CA VAL A 373 -7.12 32.75 -28.73
C VAL A 373 -6.62 34.04 -29.40
N THR A 374 -6.26 35.07 -28.61
CA THR A 374 -5.71 36.33 -29.15
C THR A 374 -4.54 36.93 -28.34
N ALA A 375 -3.34 36.82 -28.93
CA ALA A 375 -2.30 37.86 -29.02
C ALA A 375 -1.68 38.53 -27.77
N THR A 376 -2.13 38.28 -26.53
CA THR A 376 -1.47 38.82 -25.31
C THR A 376 -0.79 37.73 -24.46
N GLU A 377 -1.03 36.45 -24.78
CA GLU A 377 -0.43 35.25 -24.18
C GLU A 377 1.07 35.02 -24.55
N LEU A 378 1.85 36.08 -24.79
CA LEU A 378 3.20 35.96 -25.37
C LEU A 378 4.34 36.09 -24.35
N GLY A 379 4.02 36.26 -23.07
CA GLY A 379 4.97 36.44 -21.95
C GLY A 379 5.29 35.15 -21.18
N ALA A 380 4.53 34.85 -20.12
CA ALA A 380 4.81 33.72 -19.22
C ALA A 380 4.48 32.34 -19.85
N VAL A 381 3.37 32.28 -20.59
CA VAL A 381 3.04 31.18 -21.52
C VAL A 381 4.23 30.84 -22.42
N SER A 382 5.03 31.84 -22.84
CA SER A 382 6.23 31.60 -23.64
C SER A 382 7.22 30.67 -22.96
N LEU A 383 7.41 30.70 -21.63
CA LEU A 383 8.34 29.79 -20.95
C LEU A 383 7.71 28.41 -20.66
N ALA A 384 6.43 28.37 -20.28
CA ALA A 384 5.70 27.11 -20.09
C ALA A 384 5.61 26.31 -21.40
N VAL A 385 5.14 26.97 -22.46
CA VAL A 385 5.01 26.40 -23.80
C VAL A 385 6.39 26.25 -24.49
N GLN A 386 7.44 26.97 -24.07
CA GLN A 386 8.82 26.58 -24.43
C GLN A 386 9.29 25.33 -23.69
N ILE A 387 8.85 25.08 -22.45
CA ILE A 387 9.16 23.84 -21.75
C ILE A 387 8.49 22.67 -22.45
N GLU A 388 7.22 22.78 -22.84
CA GLU A 388 6.51 21.74 -23.58
C GLU A 388 7.02 21.56 -25.03
N LYS A 389 7.28 22.65 -25.78
CA LYS A 389 7.81 22.58 -27.17
C LYS A 389 9.31 22.28 -27.25
N SER A 390 10.02 22.20 -26.13
CA SER A 390 11.45 21.87 -26.10
C SER A 390 11.65 20.58 -25.31
N PRO A 391 12.08 19.48 -25.96
CA PRO A 391 12.32 18.22 -25.26
C PRO A 391 13.33 18.35 -24.11
N LEU A 392 13.16 17.51 -23.09
CA LEU A 392 13.95 17.40 -21.86
C LEU A 392 15.46 17.58 -22.07
N ILE A 393 16.02 16.97 -23.13
CA ILE A 393 17.44 17.07 -23.46
C ILE A 393 17.92 18.53 -23.64
N LYS A 394 17.08 19.44 -24.12
CA LYS A 394 17.40 20.86 -24.31
C LYS A 394 17.50 21.58 -22.96
N HIS A 395 16.54 21.35 -22.05
CA HIS A 395 16.55 21.95 -20.70
C HIS A 395 17.69 21.41 -19.85
N LEU A 396 17.90 20.09 -19.87
CA LEU A 396 19.03 19.44 -19.22
C LEU A 396 20.38 19.97 -19.75
N THR A 397 20.52 20.13 -21.06
CA THR A 397 21.74 20.69 -21.67
C THR A 397 21.95 22.16 -21.30
N ARG A 398 20.90 22.98 -21.24
CA ARG A 398 20.95 24.36 -20.73
C ARG A 398 21.46 24.37 -19.28
N THR A 399 20.83 23.60 -18.41
CA THR A 399 21.14 23.51 -16.97
C THR A 399 22.57 23.03 -16.72
N LEU A 400 23.01 21.98 -17.42
CA LEU A 400 24.37 21.45 -17.30
C LEU A 400 25.44 22.44 -17.80
N ASN A 401 25.11 23.34 -18.74
CA ASN A 401 26.04 24.37 -19.23
C ASN A 401 26.19 25.58 -18.29
N GLU A 402 25.31 25.77 -17.30
CA GLU A 402 25.54 26.74 -16.21
C GLU A 402 26.62 26.27 -15.21
N LEU A 403 27.01 24.99 -15.26
CA LEU A 403 27.96 24.42 -14.32
C LEU A 403 29.41 24.67 -14.74
N ALA A 404 30.28 24.92 -13.76
CA ALA A 404 31.72 24.95 -13.98
C ALA A 404 32.20 23.64 -14.61
N GLU A 405 33.14 23.71 -15.56
CA GLU A 405 33.45 22.60 -16.47
C GLU A 405 33.77 21.27 -15.75
N LYS A 406 34.56 21.29 -14.68
CA LYS A 406 34.87 20.09 -13.89
C LYS A 406 33.65 19.47 -13.22
N ASP A 407 32.71 20.29 -12.74
CA ASP A 407 31.46 19.84 -12.12
C ASP A 407 30.46 19.31 -13.18
N ARG A 408 30.39 19.97 -14.34
CA ARG A 408 29.66 19.47 -15.53
C ARG A 408 30.17 18.10 -15.95
N LEU A 409 31.49 17.91 -16.01
CA LEU A 409 32.10 16.62 -16.37
C LEU A 409 31.81 15.50 -15.36
N VAL A 410 31.70 15.81 -14.06
CA VAL A 410 31.21 14.85 -13.06
C VAL A 410 29.78 14.41 -13.39
N LEU A 411 28.86 15.35 -13.60
CA LEU A 411 27.46 15.03 -13.88
C LEU A 411 27.28 14.30 -15.22
N CYS A 412 27.84 14.80 -16.31
CA CYS A 412 27.78 14.14 -17.63
C CYS A 412 28.38 12.72 -17.60
N GLY A 413 29.43 12.50 -16.79
CA GLY A 413 30.02 11.17 -16.58
C GLY A 413 29.12 10.22 -15.78
N ARG A 414 28.44 10.72 -14.73
CA ARG A 414 27.50 9.96 -13.91
C ARG A 414 26.15 9.70 -14.59
N LEU A 415 25.72 10.61 -15.47
CA LEU A 415 24.50 10.49 -16.27
C LEU A 415 24.69 9.68 -17.56
N GLY A 416 25.93 9.35 -17.96
CA GLY A 416 26.16 8.54 -19.17
C GLY A 416 26.02 9.29 -20.50
N TYR A 417 26.26 10.60 -20.51
CA TYR A 417 26.19 11.49 -21.70
C TYR A 417 26.92 10.95 -22.95
N LYS A 418 27.95 10.11 -22.80
CA LYS A 418 28.69 9.46 -23.90
C LYS A 418 28.40 7.95 -24.01
N GLY A 419 27.12 7.56 -23.94
CA GLY A 419 26.65 6.17 -24.10
C GLY A 419 27.07 5.19 -22.98
N LYS A 420 27.62 5.67 -21.87
CA LYS A 420 28.01 4.82 -20.73
C LYS A 420 28.07 5.59 -19.41
N VAL A 421 27.30 5.14 -18.44
CA VAL A 421 27.40 5.57 -17.04
C VAL A 421 28.77 5.17 -16.48
N LEU A 422 29.54 6.15 -16.01
CA LEU A 422 30.79 5.93 -15.29
C LEU A 422 30.52 5.80 -13.79
N THR A 423 31.24 4.92 -13.11
CA THR A 423 31.16 4.81 -11.64
C THR A 423 31.75 6.05 -10.96
N LEU A 424 31.39 6.30 -9.69
CA LEU A 424 31.99 7.38 -8.88
C LEU A 424 33.53 7.33 -8.85
N GLU A 425 34.10 6.12 -8.98
CA GLU A 425 35.53 5.87 -8.98
C GLU A 425 36.18 6.11 -10.35
N GLN A 426 35.53 5.67 -11.43
CA GLN A 426 35.97 5.96 -12.81
C GLN A 426 35.92 7.46 -13.14
N VAL A 427 34.89 8.17 -12.66
CA VAL A 427 34.83 9.64 -12.74
C VAL A 427 35.94 10.28 -11.91
N GLY A 428 36.26 9.72 -10.75
CA GLY A 428 37.32 10.20 -9.87
C GLY A 428 38.70 10.10 -10.50
N GLN A 429 39.07 8.91 -10.99
CA GLN A 429 40.30 8.65 -11.73
C GLN A 429 40.44 9.57 -12.96
N LYS A 430 39.33 9.86 -13.65
CA LYS A 430 39.33 10.68 -14.88
C LYS A 430 39.44 12.19 -14.64
N LEU A 431 39.17 12.66 -13.42
CA LEU A 431 39.16 14.08 -13.04
C LEU A 431 40.16 14.43 -11.92
N ASP A 432 41.01 13.46 -11.54
CA ASP A 432 41.98 13.53 -10.44
C ASP A 432 41.36 13.95 -9.10
N VAL A 433 40.28 13.26 -8.71
CA VAL A 433 39.56 13.48 -7.44
C VAL A 433 39.10 12.16 -6.82
N THR A 434 38.92 12.14 -5.50
CA THR A 434 38.49 10.92 -4.80
C THR A 434 37.03 10.53 -5.11
N ARG A 435 36.71 9.22 -5.03
CA ARG A 435 35.35 8.68 -5.18
C ARG A 435 34.31 9.43 -4.31
N GLU A 436 34.68 9.75 -3.08
CA GLU A 436 33.83 10.52 -2.16
C GLU A 436 33.66 11.97 -2.61
N ARG A 437 34.70 12.61 -3.15
CA ARG A 437 34.58 13.96 -3.71
C ARG A 437 33.63 14.00 -4.92
N VAL A 438 33.67 12.98 -5.79
CA VAL A 438 32.69 12.83 -6.88
C VAL A 438 31.27 12.69 -6.33
N ARG A 439 31.06 11.87 -5.28
CA ARG A 439 29.75 11.70 -4.65
C ARG A 439 29.20 13.00 -4.07
N GLN A 440 30.06 13.79 -3.42
CA GLN A 440 29.71 15.11 -2.89
C GLN A 440 29.33 16.10 -4.00
N ILE A 441 30.08 16.12 -5.11
CA ILE A 441 29.78 16.96 -6.27
C ILE A 441 28.44 16.54 -6.90
N GLN A 442 28.22 15.24 -7.11
CA GLN A 442 26.95 14.73 -7.63
C GLN A 442 25.78 15.14 -6.73
N LYS A 443 25.81 14.83 -5.42
CA LYS A 443 24.70 15.20 -4.51
C LYS A 443 24.48 16.72 -4.46
N LYS A 444 25.56 17.51 -4.35
CA LYS A 444 25.48 18.98 -4.32
C LYS A 444 24.73 19.53 -5.55
N TYR A 445 25.06 19.05 -6.75
CA TYR A 445 24.46 19.61 -7.97
C TYR A 445 23.13 19.01 -8.35
N VAL A 446 22.83 17.74 -8.03
CA VAL A 446 21.47 17.18 -8.18
C VAL A 446 20.49 17.97 -7.31
N THR A 447 20.76 18.10 -6.00
CA THR A 447 19.92 18.91 -5.10
C THR A 447 19.85 20.39 -5.53
N LYS A 448 20.88 20.96 -6.18
CA LYS A 448 20.87 22.34 -6.67
C LYS A 448 20.17 22.52 -8.03
N ILE A 449 19.90 21.43 -8.76
CA ILE A 449 19.12 21.43 -9.99
C ILE A 449 17.64 21.30 -9.63
N ILE A 450 17.28 20.31 -8.80
CA ILE A 450 15.91 20.09 -8.29
C ILE A 450 15.37 21.31 -7.51
N ALA A 451 16.26 22.10 -6.91
CA ALA A 451 15.92 23.35 -6.23
C ALA A 451 15.78 24.59 -7.14
N LYS A 452 15.93 24.47 -8.47
CA LYS A 452 16.14 25.63 -9.38
C LYS A 452 15.56 25.46 -10.80
N GLU A 453 15.20 24.25 -11.22
CA GLU A 453 14.47 23.99 -12.46
C GLU A 453 13.11 23.33 -12.13
N TYR A 454 12.21 23.30 -13.11
CA TYR A 454 10.92 22.57 -13.02
C TYR A 454 10.89 21.32 -13.92
N TRP A 455 11.90 21.10 -14.76
CA TRP A 455 11.86 19.99 -15.72
C TRP A 455 11.98 18.62 -15.04
N ASP A 456 12.55 18.56 -13.85
CA ASP A 456 12.59 17.38 -13.00
C ASP A 456 11.23 17.08 -12.34
N ASP A 457 10.51 18.08 -11.79
CA ASP A 457 9.08 17.92 -11.39
C ASP A 457 8.26 17.38 -12.58
N VAL A 458 8.49 17.92 -13.79
CA VAL A 458 7.78 17.53 -15.03
C VAL A 458 8.09 16.10 -15.51
N ILE A 459 9.30 15.56 -15.25
CA ILE A 459 9.57 14.11 -15.45
C ILE A 459 8.62 13.30 -14.57
N GLY A 460 8.47 13.68 -13.30
CA GLY A 460 7.57 13.03 -12.34
C GLY A 460 6.12 13.06 -12.79
N ILE A 461 5.62 14.23 -13.20
CA ILE A 461 4.24 14.42 -13.65
C ILE A 461 3.96 13.63 -14.94
N ARG A 462 4.77 13.79 -16.00
CA ARG A 462 4.51 13.17 -17.31
C ARG A 462 4.57 11.64 -17.27
N ILE A 463 5.57 11.07 -16.60
CA ILE A 463 5.63 9.61 -16.39
C ILE A 463 4.51 9.17 -15.43
N GLY A 464 4.20 9.96 -14.41
CA GLY A 464 3.09 9.68 -13.49
C GLY A 464 1.73 9.58 -14.19
N GLN A 465 1.49 10.42 -15.20
CA GLN A 465 0.33 10.40 -16.09
C GLN A 465 0.38 9.20 -17.05
N LEU A 466 1.52 8.94 -17.70
CA LEU A 466 1.67 7.79 -18.61
C LEU A 466 1.50 6.43 -17.91
N LEU A 467 1.74 6.35 -16.60
CA LEU A 467 1.54 5.19 -15.73
C LEU A 467 0.17 5.16 -15.02
N LEU A 468 -0.76 6.08 -15.33
CA LEU A 468 -2.08 6.14 -14.70
C LEU A 468 -3.08 5.32 -15.54
N GLU A 469 -3.76 4.36 -14.92
CA GLU A 469 -4.72 3.44 -15.59
C GLU A 469 -4.12 2.70 -16.82
N ARG A 470 -2.83 2.36 -16.77
CA ARG A 470 -2.08 1.77 -17.89
C ARG A 470 -2.02 0.23 -17.84
N ASP A 471 -2.71 -0.43 -18.78
CA ASP A 471 -2.83 -1.90 -18.88
C ASP A 471 -1.57 -2.65 -19.42
N GLY A 472 -0.45 -1.97 -19.67
CA GLY A 472 0.76 -2.60 -20.21
C GLY A 472 2.02 -1.76 -20.08
N PRO A 473 3.21 -2.29 -20.41
CA PRO A 473 4.48 -1.68 -19.98
C PRO A 473 4.77 -0.34 -20.65
N LEU A 474 5.35 0.59 -19.89
CA LEU A 474 5.94 1.83 -20.43
C LEU A 474 7.41 1.58 -20.76
N ILE A 475 7.69 1.27 -22.03
CA ILE A 475 9.03 0.88 -22.49
C ILE A 475 9.87 2.14 -22.72
N LEU A 476 11.07 2.21 -22.12
CA LEU A 476 11.97 3.35 -22.19
C LEU A 476 12.34 3.72 -23.62
N GLU A 477 12.61 2.72 -24.47
CA GLU A 477 12.93 2.89 -25.89
C GLU A 477 11.74 3.43 -26.71
N MET A 478 10.52 3.39 -26.18
CA MET A 478 9.30 3.93 -26.82
C MET A 478 8.84 5.25 -26.19
N LEU A 479 9.47 5.71 -25.11
CA LEU A 479 9.02 6.90 -24.36
C LEU A 479 8.99 8.16 -25.24
N GLU A 480 9.93 8.33 -26.17
CA GLU A 480 9.94 9.47 -27.10
C GLU A 480 8.88 9.38 -28.23
N ILE A 481 8.16 8.26 -28.35
CA ILE A 481 7.01 8.07 -29.24
C ILE A 481 5.70 8.30 -28.47
N GLU A 482 5.65 7.89 -27.20
CA GLU A 482 4.50 8.12 -26.32
C GLU A 482 4.41 9.57 -25.81
N ASP A 483 5.54 10.25 -25.66
CA ASP A 483 5.62 11.68 -25.36
C ASP A 483 6.88 12.31 -26.00
N ASP A 484 6.65 13.11 -27.05
CA ASP A 484 7.66 13.91 -27.77
C ASP A 484 8.58 14.73 -26.85
N TRP A 485 8.13 15.05 -25.62
CA TRP A 485 8.92 15.79 -24.65
C TRP A 485 10.20 15.05 -24.19
N PHE A 486 10.24 13.72 -24.29
CA PHE A 486 11.44 12.94 -23.98
C PHE A 486 12.39 12.77 -25.16
N SER A 487 12.04 13.29 -26.35
CA SER A 487 12.80 13.08 -27.58
C SER A 487 14.19 13.71 -27.63
N GLY A 488 15.02 13.22 -28.55
CA GLY A 488 16.29 13.87 -28.93
C GLY A 488 17.48 13.49 -28.06
N PHE A 489 17.37 12.42 -27.26
CA PHE A 489 18.53 11.79 -26.61
C PHE A 489 19.41 10.99 -27.58
N GLY A 490 18.94 10.75 -28.82
CA GLY A 490 19.74 10.19 -29.92
C GLY A 490 20.19 8.76 -29.64
N ASP A 491 19.22 7.86 -29.47
CA ASP A 491 19.38 6.44 -29.11
C ASP A 491 20.12 6.17 -27.78
N ASN A 492 20.57 7.20 -27.06
CA ASN A 492 21.25 7.07 -25.77
C ASN A 492 20.23 6.94 -24.62
N TYR A 493 19.40 5.89 -24.66
CA TYR A 493 18.42 5.56 -23.62
C TYR A 493 19.09 5.34 -22.25
N ILE A 494 20.36 4.93 -22.22
CA ILE A 494 21.19 4.87 -21.00
C ILE A 494 21.27 6.24 -20.31
N TYR A 495 21.38 7.33 -21.08
CA TYR A 495 21.38 8.70 -20.56
C TYR A 495 19.99 9.14 -20.11
N LEU A 496 18.95 8.87 -20.89
CA LEU A 496 17.55 9.17 -20.52
C LEU A 496 17.15 8.46 -19.21
N SER A 497 17.42 7.15 -19.08
CA SER A 497 17.20 6.37 -17.85
C SER A 497 17.95 6.94 -16.66
N SER A 498 19.22 7.34 -16.85
CA SER A 498 20.05 7.94 -15.80
C SER A 498 19.59 9.34 -15.39
N VAL A 499 18.91 10.07 -16.27
CA VAL A 499 18.29 11.36 -15.97
C VAL A 499 17.01 11.14 -15.18
N ILE A 500 16.08 10.31 -15.68
CA ILE A 500 14.82 9.99 -15.00
C ILE A 500 15.10 9.56 -13.55
N GLN A 501 15.85 8.47 -13.37
CA GLN A 501 16.12 7.90 -12.04
C GLN A 501 16.87 8.82 -11.06
N LEU A 502 17.62 9.82 -11.56
CA LEU A 502 18.40 10.72 -10.71
C LEU A 502 17.63 11.98 -10.31
N PHE A 503 16.66 12.39 -11.11
CA PHE A 503 15.91 13.63 -10.92
C PHE A 503 14.47 13.40 -10.42
N SER A 504 13.86 12.23 -10.65
CA SER A 504 12.55 11.86 -10.08
C SER A 504 12.64 11.38 -8.61
N GLU A 505 13.54 11.95 -7.81
CA GLU A 505 13.81 11.67 -6.37
C GLU A 505 13.94 10.18 -5.94
N ASN A 506 14.05 9.22 -6.87
CA ASN A 506 13.95 7.75 -6.71
C ASN A 506 12.52 7.14 -6.75
N GLU A 507 11.47 7.92 -6.96
CA GLU A 507 10.08 7.43 -7.03
C GLU A 507 9.81 6.65 -8.33
N ILE A 508 10.33 7.15 -9.45
CA ILE A 508 10.30 6.46 -10.75
C ILE A 508 11.61 5.70 -10.95
N ARG A 509 11.49 4.47 -11.45
CA ARG A 509 12.56 3.53 -11.77
C ARG A 509 12.54 3.17 -13.24
N VAL A 510 13.69 2.68 -13.71
CA VAL A 510 13.75 1.84 -14.91
C VAL A 510 14.31 0.50 -14.48
N ILE A 511 13.60 -0.58 -14.79
CA ILE A 511 13.96 -1.97 -14.44
C ILE A 511 14.18 -2.80 -15.71
N ASP A 512 14.95 -3.88 -15.58
CA ASP A 512 15.04 -4.94 -16.58
C ASP A 512 13.88 -5.94 -16.36
N ALA A 513 12.92 -5.88 -17.29
CA ALA A 513 11.75 -6.75 -17.35
C ALA A 513 11.87 -7.71 -18.55
N ASP A 514 12.77 -8.68 -18.41
CA ASP A 514 13.07 -9.75 -19.38
C ASP A 514 13.69 -9.23 -20.69
N GLY A 515 14.75 -8.41 -20.56
CA GLY A 515 15.45 -7.78 -21.67
C GLY A 515 14.79 -6.49 -22.19
N ARG A 516 13.77 -5.98 -21.49
CA ARG A 516 13.06 -4.73 -21.79
C ARG A 516 13.31 -3.72 -20.68
N ASN A 517 13.73 -2.50 -21.03
CA ASN A 517 13.87 -1.42 -20.05
C ASN A 517 12.50 -0.81 -19.79
N VAL A 518 11.87 -1.14 -18.66
CA VAL A 518 10.50 -0.68 -18.35
C VAL A 518 10.52 0.36 -17.24
N ILE A 519 9.80 1.45 -17.48
CA ILE A 519 9.59 2.55 -16.54
C ILE A 519 8.44 2.17 -15.61
N THR A 520 8.66 2.29 -14.30
CA THR A 520 7.72 1.82 -13.27
C THR A 520 7.98 2.51 -11.93
N ARG A 521 7.08 2.35 -10.96
CA ARG A 521 7.31 2.70 -9.53
C ARG A 521 8.01 1.57 -8.75
N MET A 522 8.01 0.34 -9.27
CA MET A 522 8.61 -0.83 -8.61
C MET A 522 10.14 -0.82 -8.67
N THR A 523 10.84 -1.39 -7.68
CA THR A 523 12.30 -1.59 -7.78
C THR A 523 12.65 -2.93 -8.43
N GLN A 524 13.84 -2.99 -9.05
CA GLN A 524 14.38 -4.23 -9.64
C GLN A 524 14.39 -5.39 -8.64
N ASN A 525 14.79 -5.13 -7.39
CA ASN A 525 14.84 -6.14 -6.34
C ASN A 525 13.45 -6.72 -6.05
N ASP A 526 12.45 -5.86 -5.97
CA ASP A 526 11.10 -6.27 -5.62
C ASP A 526 10.46 -7.03 -6.77
N TRP A 527 10.71 -6.60 -8.03
CA TRP A 527 10.35 -7.36 -9.23
C TRP A 527 11.00 -8.75 -9.28
N ASP A 528 12.29 -8.86 -8.95
CA ASP A 528 13.01 -10.13 -8.91
C ASP A 528 12.50 -11.06 -7.78
N LEU A 529 12.14 -10.52 -6.62
CA LEU A 529 11.47 -11.26 -5.54
C LEU A 529 10.04 -11.69 -5.93
N LEU A 530 9.26 -10.81 -6.56
CA LEU A 530 7.90 -11.09 -7.03
C LEU A 530 7.89 -12.28 -7.99
N LYS A 531 8.82 -12.32 -8.95
CA LYS A 531 9.00 -13.44 -9.88
C LYS A 531 9.40 -14.75 -9.17
N VAL A 532 9.97 -14.71 -7.96
CA VAL A 532 10.25 -15.92 -7.16
C VAL A 532 9.00 -16.38 -6.41
N ASP A 533 8.29 -15.49 -5.72
CA ASP A 533 7.12 -15.89 -4.94
C ASP A 533 5.88 -16.21 -5.80
N VAL A 534 5.64 -15.50 -6.90
CA VAL A 534 4.60 -15.88 -7.89
C VAL A 534 4.89 -17.26 -8.47
N ARG A 535 6.13 -17.53 -8.89
CA ARG A 535 6.57 -18.87 -9.39
C ARG A 535 6.33 -19.98 -8.36
N LYS A 536 6.61 -19.70 -7.09
CA LYS A 536 6.39 -20.62 -5.96
C LYS A 536 4.90 -20.85 -5.68
N LYS A 537 4.07 -19.79 -5.77
CA LYS A 537 2.62 -19.85 -5.58
C LYS A 537 1.92 -20.62 -6.70
N LEU A 538 2.26 -20.36 -7.96
CA LEU A 538 1.72 -21.08 -9.12
C LEU A 538 2.09 -22.57 -9.05
N LYS A 539 3.34 -22.89 -8.70
CA LYS A 539 3.77 -24.29 -8.48
C LYS A 539 2.99 -24.98 -7.35
N GLN A 540 2.70 -24.27 -6.26
CA GLN A 540 1.83 -24.80 -5.20
C GLN A 540 0.41 -25.05 -5.74
N LYS A 541 -0.18 -24.07 -6.42
CA LYS A 541 -1.59 -24.12 -6.87
C LYS A 541 -1.86 -25.09 -8.01
N ALA A 542 -0.88 -25.37 -8.86
CA ALA A 542 -0.93 -26.47 -9.83
C ALA A 542 -1.03 -27.84 -9.14
N ASN A 543 -0.24 -28.08 -8.07
CA ASN A 543 -0.32 -29.32 -7.30
C ASN A 543 -1.66 -29.47 -6.56
N GLU A 544 -2.24 -28.35 -6.10
CA GLU A 544 -3.55 -28.32 -5.43
C GLU A 544 -4.73 -28.46 -6.40
N LYS A 545 -4.52 -28.25 -7.72
CA LYS A 545 -5.55 -28.27 -8.78
C LYS A 545 -6.79 -27.43 -8.45
N GLN A 546 -6.58 -26.21 -7.95
CA GLN A 546 -7.68 -25.33 -7.49
C GLN A 546 -7.92 -24.08 -8.34
N TRP A 547 -6.90 -23.58 -9.04
CA TRP A 547 -6.99 -22.29 -9.75
C TRP A 547 -7.30 -22.46 -11.23
N VAL A 548 -8.24 -21.65 -11.74
CA VAL A 548 -8.47 -21.46 -13.17
C VAL A 548 -7.66 -20.28 -13.71
N ARG A 549 -7.66 -20.05 -15.02
CA ARG A 549 -6.94 -18.92 -15.65
C ARG A 549 -7.38 -17.56 -15.09
N GLU A 550 -8.67 -17.37 -14.83
CA GLU A 550 -9.22 -16.15 -14.19
C GLU A 550 -8.58 -15.87 -12.80
N ASP A 551 -8.43 -16.88 -11.94
CA ASP A 551 -7.79 -16.72 -10.61
C ASP A 551 -6.32 -16.28 -10.70
N ILE A 552 -5.62 -16.76 -11.74
CA ILE A 552 -4.18 -16.52 -11.94
C ILE A 552 -3.93 -15.09 -12.43
N ASN A 553 -4.78 -14.60 -13.33
CA ASN A 553 -4.76 -13.19 -13.77
C ASN A 553 -5.03 -12.26 -12.58
N GLN A 554 -6.13 -12.47 -11.85
CA GLN A 554 -6.48 -11.64 -10.70
C GLN A 554 -5.40 -11.68 -9.60
N TYR A 555 -4.74 -12.83 -9.39
CA TYR A 555 -3.61 -12.93 -8.47
C TYR A 555 -2.38 -12.12 -8.94
N MET A 556 -2.03 -12.18 -10.22
CA MET A 556 -0.92 -11.38 -10.78
C MET A 556 -1.19 -9.87 -10.71
N GLU A 557 -2.40 -9.44 -11.07
CA GLU A 557 -2.88 -8.06 -10.94
C GLU A 557 -2.79 -7.58 -9.47
N THR A 558 -3.33 -8.35 -8.53
CA THR A 558 -3.30 -8.02 -7.09
C THR A 558 -1.87 -7.86 -6.58
N CYS A 559 -0.97 -8.76 -6.98
CA CYS A 559 0.44 -8.72 -6.62
C CYS A 559 1.21 -7.50 -7.16
N LEU A 560 0.72 -6.85 -8.23
CA LEU A 560 1.31 -5.63 -8.78
C LEU A 560 0.60 -4.35 -8.30
N PHE A 561 -0.67 -4.45 -7.93
CA PHE A 561 -1.44 -3.36 -7.30
C PHE A 561 -0.81 -2.92 -5.97
N GLU A 562 -0.29 -3.84 -5.15
CA GLU A 562 0.42 -3.52 -3.90
C GLU A 562 1.67 -2.63 -4.10
N TYR A 563 2.23 -2.60 -5.32
CA TYR A 563 3.39 -1.78 -5.69
C TYR A 563 3.03 -0.59 -6.60
N SER A 564 1.74 -0.38 -6.91
CA SER A 564 1.26 0.59 -7.90
C SER A 564 1.96 0.47 -9.27
N ALA A 565 2.16 -0.78 -9.71
CA ALA A 565 2.99 -1.17 -10.85
C ALA A 565 2.25 -2.09 -11.85
N GLN A 566 0.96 -1.82 -12.09
CA GLN A 566 0.06 -2.66 -12.89
C GLN A 566 0.49 -2.75 -14.38
N GLU A 567 1.27 -1.79 -14.88
CA GLU A 567 1.88 -1.79 -16.20
C GLU A 567 2.77 -3.02 -16.47
N LEU A 568 3.26 -3.69 -15.42
CA LEU A 568 4.08 -4.90 -15.52
C LEU A 568 3.25 -6.17 -15.76
N THR A 569 1.91 -6.12 -15.67
CA THR A 569 1.02 -7.29 -15.70
C THR A 569 1.19 -8.13 -16.98
N PRO A 570 1.25 -7.56 -18.21
CA PRO A 570 1.46 -8.37 -19.41
C PRO A 570 2.83 -9.06 -19.46
N ILE A 571 3.89 -8.44 -18.91
CA ILE A 571 5.23 -9.06 -18.84
C ILE A 571 5.24 -10.19 -17.80
N LEU A 572 4.57 -9.99 -16.66
CA LEU A 572 4.43 -11.02 -15.63
C LEU A 572 3.64 -12.23 -16.18
N HIS A 573 2.64 -11.99 -17.03
CA HIS A 573 1.99 -13.04 -17.81
C HIS A 573 2.94 -13.71 -18.81
N GLU A 574 3.60 -12.97 -19.70
CA GLU A 574 4.50 -13.52 -20.74
C GLU A 574 5.62 -14.40 -20.15
N LEU A 575 6.18 -13.98 -19.00
CA LEU A 575 7.18 -14.72 -18.22
C LEU A 575 6.71 -16.11 -17.74
N PHE A 576 5.40 -16.31 -17.55
CA PHE A 576 4.83 -17.53 -17.00
C PHE A 576 3.87 -18.28 -17.92
N ASP A 577 3.33 -17.66 -18.97
CA ASP A 577 2.32 -18.27 -19.87
C ASP A 577 2.83 -19.57 -20.48
N GLY A 578 4.09 -19.60 -20.94
CA GLY A 578 4.71 -20.82 -21.45
C GLY A 578 5.06 -21.87 -20.37
N ASP A 579 5.10 -21.51 -19.09
CA ASP A 579 5.25 -22.45 -17.97
C ASP A 579 3.88 -22.96 -17.48
N LEU A 580 2.77 -22.25 -17.73
CA LEU A 580 1.42 -22.58 -17.28
C LEU A 580 0.76 -23.63 -18.20
N GLN A 581 0.09 -24.64 -17.62
CA GLN A 581 -0.55 -25.72 -18.38
C GLN A 581 -1.97 -26.00 -17.88
N TYR A 582 -2.94 -25.84 -18.78
CA TYR A 582 -4.37 -25.80 -18.47
C TYR A 582 -5.15 -27.01 -19.01
N GLU A 583 -6.27 -27.33 -18.35
CA GLU A 583 -7.25 -28.33 -18.80
C GLU A 583 -8.34 -27.66 -19.64
N GLY A 584 -8.17 -27.69 -20.97
CA GLY A 584 -9.07 -27.05 -21.95
C GLY A 584 -8.69 -25.62 -22.33
N GLU A 585 -9.47 -25.02 -23.23
CA GLU A 585 -9.15 -23.73 -23.88
C GLU A 585 -9.93 -22.52 -23.32
N SER A 586 -10.90 -22.74 -22.42
CA SER A 586 -11.73 -21.67 -21.86
C SER A 586 -11.03 -20.82 -20.80
N SER A 587 -11.57 -19.64 -20.47
CA SER A 587 -11.09 -18.83 -19.33
C SER A 587 -11.22 -19.55 -17.97
N LYS A 588 -12.08 -20.58 -17.89
CA LYS A 588 -12.28 -21.44 -16.74
C LYS A 588 -11.49 -22.75 -16.80
N ALA A 589 -10.51 -22.84 -17.71
CA ALA A 589 -9.61 -23.98 -17.78
C ALA A 589 -8.75 -24.06 -16.50
N LEU A 590 -8.65 -25.25 -15.92
CA LEU A 590 -8.02 -25.51 -14.63
C LEU A 590 -6.49 -25.63 -14.79
N LEU A 591 -5.71 -25.07 -13.86
CA LEU A 591 -4.26 -25.23 -13.84
C LEU A 591 -3.88 -26.65 -13.38
N VAL A 592 -3.35 -27.46 -14.31
CA VAL A 592 -2.95 -28.85 -14.07
C VAL A 592 -1.48 -28.97 -13.68
N SER A 593 -0.64 -28.08 -14.22
CA SER A 593 0.82 -28.23 -14.22
C SER A 593 1.50 -26.86 -14.38
N PHE A 594 2.73 -26.74 -13.86
CA PHE A 594 3.52 -25.51 -13.92
C PHE A 594 5.03 -25.79 -14.09
N GLY A 595 5.62 -25.19 -15.12
CA GLY A 595 7.04 -25.24 -15.50
C GLY A 595 7.30 -26.01 -16.80
N LYS A 596 8.27 -25.58 -17.61
CA LYS A 596 8.82 -26.32 -18.77
C LYS A 596 9.84 -27.41 -18.37
N THR A 597 9.54 -28.23 -17.36
CA THR A 597 10.42 -29.34 -16.95
C THR A 597 10.00 -30.66 -17.60
N ALA A 598 10.90 -31.65 -17.65
CA ALA A 598 10.52 -32.97 -18.15
C ALA A 598 9.47 -33.62 -17.24
N GLU A 599 9.52 -33.30 -15.94
CA GLU A 599 8.69 -33.85 -14.89
C GLU A 599 7.24 -33.31 -14.95
N SER A 600 7.05 -32.02 -15.21
CA SER A 600 5.73 -31.41 -15.44
C SER A 600 5.10 -31.87 -16.76
N ALA A 601 5.88 -31.94 -17.83
CA ALA A 601 5.40 -32.45 -19.12
C ALA A 601 5.02 -33.94 -19.06
N VAL A 602 5.76 -34.76 -18.30
CA VAL A 602 5.37 -36.14 -17.99
C VAL A 602 4.05 -36.19 -17.22
N ALA A 603 3.85 -35.31 -16.23
CA ALA A 603 2.60 -35.25 -15.47
C ALA A 603 1.40 -34.85 -16.36
N ALA A 604 1.56 -33.84 -17.22
CA ALA A 604 0.53 -33.40 -18.15
C ALA A 604 0.18 -34.47 -19.21
N VAL A 605 1.20 -35.11 -19.79
CA VAL A 605 1.02 -36.24 -20.72
C VAL A 605 0.29 -37.42 -20.07
N LEU A 606 0.52 -37.67 -18.78
CA LEU A 606 -0.22 -38.69 -18.03
C LEU A 606 -1.65 -38.25 -17.68
N ALA A 607 -1.90 -36.97 -17.40
CA ALA A 607 -3.25 -36.45 -17.15
C ALA A 607 -4.12 -36.43 -18.42
N GLN A 608 -3.53 -36.16 -19.58
CA GLN A 608 -4.20 -36.16 -20.88
C GLN A 608 -4.40 -37.56 -21.49
N ALA A 609 -3.91 -38.62 -20.85
CA ALA A 609 -3.94 -39.97 -21.41
C ALA A 609 -5.17 -40.77 -20.94
N GLU A 610 -6.03 -41.21 -21.87
CA GLU A 610 -7.17 -42.10 -21.59
C GLU A 610 -6.79 -43.46 -20.94
N LYS A 611 -5.50 -43.81 -20.92
CA LYS A 611 -4.97 -45.11 -20.48
C LYS A 611 -3.50 -45.00 -20.04
N PRO A 612 -2.98 -45.97 -19.26
CA PRO A 612 -1.56 -46.02 -18.89
C PRO A 612 -0.66 -46.13 -20.13
N LEU A 613 0.44 -45.37 -20.14
CA LEU A 613 1.39 -45.26 -21.25
C LEU A 613 2.76 -45.86 -20.91
N HIS A 614 3.50 -46.32 -21.92
CA HIS A 614 4.88 -46.81 -21.73
C HIS A 614 5.87 -45.64 -21.63
N TYR A 615 6.92 -45.73 -20.81
CA TYR A 615 7.87 -44.61 -20.59
C TYR A 615 8.50 -44.05 -21.88
N SER A 616 8.65 -44.87 -22.92
CA SER A 616 9.13 -44.41 -24.24
C SER A 616 8.11 -43.57 -24.99
N GLU A 617 6.82 -43.87 -24.85
CA GLU A 617 5.72 -43.10 -25.44
C GLU A 617 5.48 -41.81 -24.67
N ILE A 618 5.54 -41.88 -23.33
CA ILE A 618 5.54 -40.71 -22.44
C ILE A 618 6.68 -39.75 -22.84
N ALA A 619 7.90 -40.26 -23.07
CA ALA A 619 9.03 -39.44 -23.49
C ALA A 619 8.82 -38.78 -24.87
N ILE A 620 8.14 -39.43 -25.81
CA ILE A 620 7.80 -38.85 -27.12
C ILE A 620 6.79 -37.72 -26.92
N ARG A 621 5.61 -38.01 -26.36
CA ARG A 621 4.54 -37.03 -26.14
C ARG A 621 5.02 -35.83 -25.29
N ALA A 622 5.87 -36.06 -24.30
CA ALA A 622 6.46 -35.00 -23.47
C ALA A 622 7.54 -34.19 -24.21
N SER A 623 8.22 -34.77 -25.20
CA SER A 623 9.12 -34.03 -26.11
C SER A 623 8.33 -33.07 -27.00
N ASP A 624 7.22 -33.56 -27.55
CA ASP A 624 6.33 -32.80 -28.42
C ASP A 624 5.71 -31.62 -27.64
N LEU A 625 5.17 -31.89 -26.44
CA LEU A 625 4.55 -30.90 -25.55
C LEU A 625 5.54 -29.85 -25.00
N LEU A 626 6.84 -30.15 -24.91
CA LEU A 626 7.89 -29.19 -24.52
C LEU A 626 8.58 -28.48 -25.69
N GLY A 627 8.34 -28.90 -26.94
CA GLY A 627 9.15 -28.51 -28.09
C GLY A 627 10.66 -28.86 -27.95
N LYS A 628 11.02 -29.76 -27.03
CA LYS A 628 12.40 -30.11 -26.66
C LYS A 628 12.50 -31.59 -26.29
N LYS A 629 13.47 -32.28 -26.87
CA LYS A 629 13.66 -33.73 -26.69
C LYS A 629 13.85 -34.12 -25.21
N VAL A 630 12.88 -34.86 -24.67
CA VAL A 630 12.95 -35.56 -23.39
C VAL A 630 13.57 -36.93 -23.59
N GLU A 631 14.66 -37.22 -22.88
CA GLU A 631 15.24 -38.56 -22.91
C GLU A 631 14.37 -39.57 -22.14
N GLN A 632 14.28 -40.81 -22.65
CA GLN A 632 13.52 -41.89 -22.00
C GLN A 632 13.97 -42.15 -20.55
N ARG A 633 15.27 -42.04 -20.26
CA ARG A 633 15.82 -42.11 -18.90
C ARG A 633 15.29 -41.00 -17.99
N ARG A 634 15.07 -39.79 -18.52
CA ARG A 634 14.55 -38.65 -17.77
C ARG A 634 13.04 -38.77 -17.56
N ALA A 635 12.29 -39.18 -18.57
CA ALA A 635 10.87 -39.52 -18.43
C ALA A 635 10.65 -40.66 -17.41
N HIS A 636 11.50 -41.69 -17.42
CA HIS A 636 11.48 -42.77 -16.42
C HIS A 636 11.78 -42.26 -15.00
N GLY A 637 12.70 -41.31 -14.84
CA GLY A 637 12.93 -40.63 -13.57
C GLY A 637 11.70 -39.84 -13.10
N ALA A 638 11.08 -39.07 -14.00
CA ALA A 638 9.89 -38.27 -13.73
C ALA A 638 8.68 -39.09 -13.23
N VAL A 639 8.39 -40.25 -13.85
CA VAL A 639 7.31 -41.15 -13.40
C VAL A 639 7.61 -41.88 -12.07
N SER A 640 8.70 -41.54 -11.39
CA SER A 640 8.97 -41.95 -10.00
C SER A 640 8.51 -40.90 -8.98
N ALA A 641 7.89 -39.80 -9.42
CA ALA A 641 7.31 -38.77 -8.55
C ALA A 641 5.96 -39.21 -7.94
N SER A 642 5.57 -38.53 -6.85
CA SER A 642 4.33 -38.78 -6.12
C SER A 642 3.08 -38.73 -7.01
N GLY A 643 2.18 -39.71 -6.84
CA GLY A 643 0.90 -39.78 -7.57
C GLY A 643 0.93 -40.61 -8.86
N VAL A 644 2.10 -40.92 -9.40
CA VAL A 644 2.24 -41.79 -10.59
C VAL A 644 2.37 -43.26 -10.17
N TRP A 645 1.56 -44.13 -10.78
CA TRP A 645 1.50 -45.55 -10.50
C TRP A 645 2.06 -46.37 -11.68
N MET A 646 2.77 -47.45 -11.37
CA MET A 646 3.21 -48.44 -12.37
C MET A 646 2.07 -49.45 -12.58
N PHE A 647 1.71 -49.71 -13.84
CA PHE A 647 0.65 -50.65 -14.26
C PHE A 647 1.21 -51.96 -14.82
N ASN A 648 2.39 -51.90 -15.43
CA ASN A 648 3.15 -53.04 -15.94
C ASN A 648 4.64 -52.64 -16.00
N ARG A 649 5.54 -53.56 -16.35
CA ARG A 649 6.97 -53.26 -16.59
C ARG A 649 7.13 -52.14 -17.61
N GLY A 650 7.53 -50.95 -17.15
CA GLY A 650 7.71 -49.75 -17.97
C GLY A 650 6.43 -48.98 -18.32
N THR A 651 5.25 -49.40 -17.85
CA THR A 651 3.96 -48.74 -18.11
C THR A 651 3.48 -47.99 -16.87
N TYR A 652 3.09 -46.73 -17.03
CA TYR A 652 2.75 -45.80 -15.96
C TYR A 652 1.44 -45.06 -16.23
N GLY A 653 0.75 -44.66 -15.17
CA GLY A 653 -0.54 -43.96 -15.23
C GLY A 653 -0.89 -43.28 -13.90
N LEU A 654 -1.99 -42.52 -13.89
CA LEU A 654 -2.57 -41.98 -12.66
C LEU A 654 -3.46 -43.04 -11.98
N ILE A 655 -3.89 -42.79 -10.74
CA ILE A 655 -4.80 -43.70 -10.03
C ILE A 655 -6.16 -43.85 -10.74
N ASP A 656 -6.57 -42.82 -11.48
CA ASP A 656 -7.82 -42.78 -12.25
C ASP A 656 -7.79 -43.72 -13.46
N HIS A 657 -6.60 -44.10 -13.92
CA HIS A 657 -6.43 -45.12 -14.96
C HIS A 657 -6.59 -46.56 -14.40
N CYS A 658 -6.81 -46.72 -13.09
CA CYS A 658 -7.00 -48.03 -12.47
C CYS A 658 -8.36 -48.62 -12.88
N PRO A 659 -8.40 -49.78 -13.59
CA PRO A 659 -9.66 -50.37 -14.06
C PRO A 659 -10.54 -50.93 -12.94
N ILE A 660 -10.08 -50.86 -11.69
CA ILE A 660 -10.80 -51.29 -10.48
C ILE A 660 -11.38 -50.04 -9.80
N PRO A 661 -12.71 -49.85 -9.77
CA PRO A 661 -13.34 -48.71 -9.10
C PRO A 661 -13.01 -48.63 -7.61
N GLU A 662 -12.97 -47.43 -7.04
CA GLU A 662 -12.49 -47.19 -5.68
C GLU A 662 -13.17 -48.03 -4.59
N SER A 663 -14.50 -48.16 -4.63
CA SER A 663 -15.25 -49.02 -3.70
C SER A 663 -14.84 -50.50 -3.80
N ARG A 664 -14.49 -50.97 -5.01
CA ARG A 664 -13.93 -52.32 -5.21
C ARG A 664 -12.49 -52.40 -4.69
N ARG A 665 -11.67 -51.35 -4.85
CA ARG A 665 -10.30 -51.26 -4.27
C ARG A 665 -10.33 -51.34 -2.74
N MET A 666 -11.25 -50.62 -2.09
CA MET A 666 -11.46 -50.67 -0.63
C MET A 666 -11.88 -52.07 -0.16
N ASN A 667 -12.80 -52.74 -0.87
CA ASN A 667 -13.19 -54.11 -0.54
C ASN A 667 -12.04 -55.12 -0.70
N ILE A 668 -11.21 -54.98 -1.74
CA ILE A 668 -9.98 -55.78 -1.90
C ILE A 668 -9.01 -55.52 -0.75
N ARG A 669 -8.82 -54.27 -0.33
CA ARG A 669 -7.96 -53.90 0.81
C ARG A 669 -8.37 -54.61 2.09
N SER A 670 -9.64 -54.49 2.49
CA SER A 670 -10.18 -55.15 3.68
C SER A 670 -10.04 -56.68 3.64
N MET A 671 -10.16 -57.29 2.45
CA MET A 671 -9.96 -58.72 2.25
C MET A 671 -8.49 -59.13 2.43
N VAL A 672 -7.53 -58.36 1.90
CA VAL A 672 -6.10 -58.62 2.06
C VAL A 672 -5.66 -58.41 3.51
N GLU A 673 -6.18 -57.38 4.18
CA GLU A 673 -5.97 -57.17 5.62
C GLU A 673 -6.39 -58.41 6.42
N GLN A 674 -7.57 -58.99 6.13
CA GLN A 674 -8.03 -60.21 6.80
C GLN A 674 -7.11 -61.42 6.51
N ILE A 675 -6.68 -61.62 5.26
CA ILE A 675 -5.75 -62.71 4.89
C ILE A 675 -4.42 -62.59 5.65
N LEU A 676 -3.85 -61.39 5.72
CA LEU A 676 -2.59 -61.14 6.44
C LEU A 676 -2.75 -61.27 7.96
N TYR A 677 -3.85 -60.78 8.55
CA TYR A 677 -4.04 -60.83 10.01
C TYR A 677 -4.43 -62.22 10.54
N GLN A 678 -5.04 -63.07 9.71
CA GLN A 678 -5.25 -64.50 10.00
C GLN A 678 -3.98 -65.35 9.88
N SER A 679 -2.86 -64.75 9.44
CA SER A 679 -1.59 -65.42 9.16
C SER A 679 -0.50 -65.08 10.19
N PRO A 680 0.58 -65.90 10.29
CA PRO A 680 1.66 -65.67 11.26
C PRO A 680 2.26 -64.27 11.15
N ILE A 681 2.48 -63.62 12.30
CA ILE A 681 2.83 -62.19 12.38
C ILE A 681 4.10 -61.83 11.60
N ASN A 682 5.09 -62.73 11.57
CA ASN A 682 6.37 -62.54 10.89
C ASN A 682 6.41 -63.07 9.44
N LYS A 683 5.29 -63.57 8.88
CA LYS A 683 5.29 -64.04 7.48
C LYS A 683 5.25 -62.85 6.52
N GLN A 684 6.21 -62.78 5.61
CA GLN A 684 6.19 -61.86 4.48
C GLN A 684 5.34 -62.45 3.35
N TRP A 685 4.52 -61.64 2.69
CA TRP A 685 3.59 -62.05 1.63
C TRP A 685 3.99 -61.44 0.30
N HIS A 686 3.98 -62.22 -0.79
CA HIS A 686 4.23 -61.70 -2.13
C HIS A 686 2.92 -61.45 -2.87
N SER A 687 2.82 -60.37 -3.67
CA SER A 687 1.56 -60.02 -4.35
C SER A 687 0.95 -61.14 -5.20
N LYS A 688 1.75 -62.07 -5.75
CA LYS A 688 1.20 -63.25 -6.46
C LYS A 688 0.48 -64.22 -5.51
N GLU A 689 1.09 -64.55 -4.38
CA GLU A 689 0.50 -65.42 -3.35
C GLU A 689 -0.81 -64.82 -2.80
N ILE A 690 -0.85 -63.50 -2.59
CA ILE A 690 -2.07 -62.80 -2.20
C ILE A 690 -3.16 -62.95 -3.30
N ILE A 691 -2.80 -62.84 -4.59
CA ILE A 691 -3.72 -63.07 -5.71
C ILE A 691 -4.16 -64.55 -5.79
N GLU A 692 -3.28 -65.51 -5.49
CA GLU A 692 -3.59 -66.95 -5.44
C GLU A 692 -4.54 -67.28 -4.27
N CYS A 693 -4.40 -66.62 -3.11
CA CYS A 693 -5.35 -66.68 -2.00
C CYS A 693 -6.70 -66.05 -2.38
N ILE A 694 -6.71 -64.87 -3.03
CA ILE A 694 -7.94 -64.26 -3.55
C ILE A 694 -8.58 -65.17 -4.62
N ALA A 695 -7.80 -65.84 -5.47
CA ALA A 695 -8.31 -66.74 -6.52
C ALA A 695 -9.02 -67.98 -5.95
N LYS A 696 -8.56 -68.50 -4.80
CA LYS A 696 -9.19 -69.63 -4.09
C LYS A 696 -10.56 -69.26 -3.50
N LEU A 697 -10.79 -67.98 -3.18
CA LEU A 697 -12.05 -67.47 -2.61
C LEU A 697 -12.98 -66.85 -3.67
N PHE A 698 -12.42 -66.11 -4.63
CA PHE A 698 -13.12 -65.31 -5.64
C PHE A 698 -12.44 -65.45 -7.03
N PRO A 699 -12.63 -66.58 -7.74
CA PRO A 699 -11.93 -66.88 -9.00
C PRO A 699 -12.17 -65.89 -10.16
N ILE A 700 -13.24 -65.09 -10.10
CA ILE A 700 -13.54 -64.05 -11.09
C ILE A 700 -12.70 -62.80 -10.79
N LEU A 701 -12.71 -62.35 -9.53
CA LEU A 701 -11.99 -61.15 -9.07
C LEU A 701 -10.48 -61.27 -9.30
N ALA A 702 -9.89 -62.45 -9.07
CA ALA A 702 -8.48 -62.69 -9.31
C ALA A 702 -8.05 -62.58 -10.80
N LYS A 703 -8.98 -62.60 -11.76
CA LYS A 703 -8.68 -62.36 -13.18
C LYS A 703 -8.64 -60.87 -13.55
N GLU A 704 -9.24 -60.01 -12.73
CA GLU A 704 -9.19 -58.55 -12.88
C GLU A 704 -7.96 -57.93 -12.20
N ILE A 705 -7.30 -58.68 -11.31
CA ILE A 705 -6.20 -58.20 -10.46
C ILE A 705 -4.86 -58.76 -10.96
N ASN A 706 -3.84 -57.90 -10.98
CA ASN A 706 -2.45 -58.26 -11.17
C ASN A 706 -1.58 -57.66 -10.03
N PRO A 707 -0.29 -58.01 -9.88
CA PRO A 707 0.52 -57.51 -8.77
C PRO A 707 0.61 -55.98 -8.65
N TYR A 708 0.43 -55.25 -9.75
CA TYR A 708 0.42 -53.78 -9.79
C TYR A 708 -0.94 -53.19 -9.39
N THR A 709 -2.05 -53.74 -9.88
CA THR A 709 -3.39 -53.28 -9.46
C THR A 709 -3.72 -53.70 -8.04
N LEU A 710 -3.25 -54.86 -7.57
CA LEU A 710 -3.29 -55.23 -6.15
C LEU A 710 -2.58 -54.19 -5.28
N ARG A 711 -1.38 -53.77 -5.69
CA ARG A 711 -0.60 -52.73 -5.00
C ARG A 711 -1.42 -51.43 -4.88
N MET A 712 -2.05 -50.96 -5.96
CA MET A 712 -2.95 -49.80 -5.93
C MET A 712 -4.15 -49.97 -4.98
N CYS A 713 -4.65 -51.20 -4.77
CA CYS A 713 -5.72 -51.45 -3.81
C CYS A 713 -5.27 -51.33 -2.36
N ILE A 714 -4.11 -51.90 -2.01
CA ILE A 714 -3.69 -52.07 -0.61
C ILE A 714 -2.78 -50.96 -0.06
N GLU A 715 -2.10 -50.21 -0.92
CA GLU A 715 -1.18 -49.15 -0.50
C GLU A 715 -1.92 -47.95 0.11
N GLY A 716 -1.46 -47.49 1.28
CA GLY A 716 -2.21 -46.58 2.14
C GLY A 716 -3.16 -47.27 3.13
N SER A 717 -3.06 -48.59 3.33
CA SER A 717 -3.55 -49.24 4.55
C SER A 717 -2.60 -48.94 5.72
N ASP A 718 -3.15 -48.73 6.92
CA ASP A 718 -2.43 -48.61 8.20
C ASP A 718 -1.97 -49.98 8.75
N LYS A 719 -2.58 -51.07 8.25
CA LYS A 719 -2.36 -52.46 8.68
C LYS A 719 -1.34 -53.24 7.84
N ILE A 720 -0.93 -52.71 6.68
CA ILE A 720 -0.08 -53.41 5.72
C ILE A 720 1.17 -52.59 5.38
N LEU A 721 2.34 -53.15 5.66
CA LEU A 721 3.65 -52.57 5.36
C LEU A 721 4.17 -53.03 3.99
N PHE A 722 4.78 -52.13 3.21
CA PHE A 722 5.39 -52.44 1.91
C PHE A 722 6.91 -52.63 2.01
N LEU A 723 7.41 -53.85 1.81
CA LEU A 723 8.83 -54.20 1.90
C LEU A 723 9.57 -54.06 0.55
N LYS A 724 9.00 -53.30 -0.39
CA LYS A 724 9.42 -53.17 -1.81
C LYS A 724 9.34 -54.51 -2.58
N ARG A 725 9.61 -54.47 -3.90
CA ARG A 725 9.59 -55.63 -4.81
C ARG A 725 8.32 -56.51 -4.72
N MET A 726 7.15 -55.90 -4.54
CA MET A 726 5.85 -56.58 -4.38
C MET A 726 5.76 -57.53 -3.17
N VAL A 727 6.56 -57.26 -2.13
CA VAL A 727 6.51 -57.94 -0.82
C VAL A 727 5.81 -57.05 0.20
N TRP A 728 5.01 -57.68 1.05
CA TRP A 728 4.16 -57.04 2.05
C TRP A 728 4.30 -57.76 3.39
N ALA A 729 4.05 -57.05 4.49
CA ALA A 729 3.96 -57.62 5.84
C ALA A 729 2.81 -56.92 6.59
N ARG A 730 2.45 -57.45 7.76
CA ARG A 730 1.55 -56.75 8.69
C ARG A 730 2.32 -55.58 9.33
N SER A 731 1.68 -54.43 9.57
CA SER A 731 2.34 -53.30 10.24
C SER A 731 2.64 -53.58 11.72
N ASP A 732 1.91 -54.49 12.37
CA ASP A 732 2.16 -54.95 13.74
C ASP A 732 3.35 -55.92 13.89
N SER A 733 3.99 -56.31 12.79
CA SER A 733 5.18 -57.20 12.80
C SER A 733 6.46 -56.53 13.31
N GLY A 734 6.53 -55.20 13.35
CA GLY A 734 7.73 -54.46 13.71
C GLY A 734 8.87 -54.51 12.68
N MET A 735 8.65 -55.10 11.50
CA MET A 735 9.64 -55.17 10.42
C MET A 735 9.88 -53.79 9.78
N GLU A 736 11.07 -53.59 9.25
CA GLU A 736 11.43 -52.50 8.35
C GLU A 736 11.67 -52.97 6.91
N VAL A 737 11.78 -52.01 5.97
CA VAL A 737 12.06 -52.27 4.55
C VAL A 737 13.41 -52.98 4.31
N GLY A 738 14.32 -52.93 5.29
CA GLY A 738 15.58 -53.69 5.31
C GLY A 738 15.38 -55.19 5.50
N ASP A 739 14.37 -55.60 6.26
CA ASP A 739 14.15 -56.99 6.68
C ASP A 739 13.53 -57.88 5.59
N ARG A 740 13.39 -57.38 4.35
CA ARG A 740 12.85 -58.18 3.24
C ARG A 740 13.75 -59.40 3.02
N ILE A 741 13.20 -60.57 3.31
CA ILE A 741 13.83 -61.88 3.12
C ILE A 741 14.20 -62.02 1.63
N GLU A 742 15.47 -62.18 1.29
CA GLU A 742 15.92 -62.37 -0.10
C GLU A 742 15.88 -63.87 -0.47
N THR A 743 15.10 -64.19 -1.49
CA THR A 743 14.73 -65.58 -1.86
C THR A 743 15.94 -66.50 -2.07
N VAL A 744 17.04 -66.01 -2.64
CA VAL A 744 18.24 -66.83 -2.92
C VAL A 744 19.01 -67.13 -1.62
N ASP A 745 19.21 -66.12 -0.78
CA ASP A 745 19.94 -66.26 0.48
C ASP A 745 19.18 -67.17 1.47
N SER A 746 17.84 -67.13 1.47
CA SER A 746 17.02 -68.06 2.24
C SER A 746 17.06 -69.48 1.70
N PHE A 747 17.15 -69.71 0.38
CA PHE A 747 17.37 -71.06 -0.15
C PHE A 747 18.75 -71.61 0.26
N ILE A 748 19.78 -70.76 0.29
CA ILE A 748 21.10 -71.11 0.81
C ILE A 748 21.00 -71.51 2.30
N GLN A 749 20.36 -70.68 3.14
CA GLN A 749 20.18 -70.98 4.58
C GLN A 749 19.36 -72.27 4.84
N ILE A 750 18.32 -72.52 4.04
CA ILE A 750 17.50 -73.74 4.12
C ILE A 750 18.35 -74.98 3.76
N LEU A 751 19.22 -74.88 2.74
CA LEU A 751 20.15 -75.95 2.39
C LEU A 751 21.19 -76.16 3.50
N GLU A 752 21.84 -75.09 3.97
CA GLU A 752 22.83 -75.13 5.06
C GLU A 752 22.30 -75.81 6.32
N GLY A 753 21.05 -75.52 6.71
CA GLY A 753 20.40 -76.15 7.87
C GLY A 753 19.99 -77.61 7.66
N GLU A 754 19.74 -78.04 6.43
CA GLU A 754 19.36 -79.43 6.08
C GLU A 754 20.56 -80.33 5.71
N GLY A 755 21.73 -79.74 5.45
CA GLY A 755 23.01 -80.42 5.21
C GLY A 755 23.09 -81.27 3.93
N LYS A 756 22.15 -81.08 2.98
CA LYS A 756 22.02 -81.89 1.75
C LYS A 756 21.30 -81.11 0.64
N PRO A 757 21.50 -81.47 -0.65
CA PRO A 757 20.66 -80.98 -1.73
C PRO A 757 19.18 -81.31 -1.53
N LEU A 758 18.30 -80.42 -1.96
CA LEU A 758 16.84 -80.55 -1.87
C LEU A 758 16.18 -80.36 -3.24
N SER A 759 14.96 -80.87 -3.42
CA SER A 759 14.20 -80.57 -4.64
C SER A 759 13.77 -79.10 -4.67
N GLY A 760 13.56 -78.55 -5.87
CA GLY A 760 13.02 -77.19 -6.01
C GLY A 760 11.63 -77.03 -5.39
N GLN A 761 10.87 -78.12 -5.23
CA GLN A 761 9.57 -78.09 -4.54
C GLN A 761 9.76 -78.07 -3.01
N ASP A 762 10.67 -78.87 -2.47
CA ASP A 762 11.03 -78.91 -1.04
C ASP A 762 11.53 -77.56 -0.52
N LEU A 763 12.31 -76.84 -1.34
CA LEU A 763 12.78 -75.49 -1.07
C LEU A 763 11.64 -74.47 -1.09
N LYS A 764 10.75 -74.53 -2.09
CA LYS A 764 9.57 -73.67 -2.17
C LYS A 764 8.66 -73.84 -0.94
N VAL A 765 8.39 -75.08 -0.54
CA VAL A 765 7.52 -75.39 0.61
C VAL A 765 8.11 -74.80 1.90
N ARG A 766 9.38 -75.09 2.21
CA ARG A 766 10.05 -74.54 3.42
C ARG A 766 10.09 -73.00 3.40
N LEU A 767 10.37 -72.39 2.24
CA LEU A 767 10.37 -70.92 2.13
C LEU A 767 8.97 -70.33 2.32
N SER A 768 7.91 -71.01 1.88
CA SER A 768 6.51 -70.55 1.97
C SER A 768 5.98 -70.34 3.39
N GLU A 769 6.64 -70.93 4.39
CA GLU A 769 6.31 -70.76 5.81
C GLU A 769 6.67 -69.35 6.32
N ILE A 770 7.79 -68.79 5.85
CA ILE A 770 8.34 -67.49 6.27
C ILE A 770 8.13 -66.38 5.23
N ARG A 771 8.02 -66.73 3.95
CA ARG A 771 7.99 -65.80 2.81
C ARG A 771 7.11 -66.31 1.68
N GLY A 772 6.26 -65.44 1.16
CA GLY A 772 5.38 -65.73 0.04
C GLY A 772 6.11 -66.19 -1.21
N VAL A 773 5.77 -67.39 -1.65
CA VAL A 773 6.27 -68.05 -2.87
C VAL A 773 5.09 -68.29 -3.78
N ALA A 774 5.19 -67.84 -5.03
CA ALA A 774 4.21 -68.16 -6.07
C ALA A 774 4.48 -69.56 -6.62
N ASP A 775 3.42 -70.30 -7.00
CA ASP A 775 3.55 -71.63 -7.61
C ASP A 775 4.47 -71.62 -8.84
N ASP A 776 4.37 -70.58 -9.67
CA ASP A 776 5.15 -70.41 -10.91
C ASP A 776 6.59 -69.91 -10.71
N MET A 777 7.02 -69.66 -9.47
CA MET A 777 8.35 -69.08 -9.19
C MET A 777 9.46 -70.01 -9.69
N GLN A 778 10.38 -69.49 -10.52
CA GLN A 778 11.59 -70.19 -10.90
C GLN A 778 12.68 -69.94 -9.85
N ILE A 779 13.45 -70.99 -9.54
CA ILE A 779 14.69 -70.85 -8.76
C ILE A 779 15.79 -70.44 -9.75
N HIS A 780 16.49 -69.37 -9.44
CA HIS A 780 17.64 -68.89 -10.20
C HIS A 780 18.89 -69.09 -9.35
N GLY A 781 19.90 -69.76 -9.92
CA GLY A 781 21.17 -69.98 -9.25
C GLY A 781 22.04 -68.72 -9.17
N ASN A 782 23.03 -68.75 -8.29
CA ASN A 782 24.11 -67.78 -8.20
C ASN A 782 25.43 -68.53 -7.93
N GLU A 783 26.48 -67.83 -7.49
CA GLU A 783 27.80 -68.42 -7.21
C GLU A 783 27.81 -69.45 -6.06
N ARG A 784 26.82 -69.41 -5.15
CA ARG A 784 26.64 -70.42 -4.08
C ARG A 784 25.48 -71.39 -4.32
N LEU A 785 24.38 -70.98 -4.93
CA LEU A 785 23.19 -71.82 -5.16
C LEU A 785 23.20 -72.38 -6.59
N VAL A 786 23.40 -73.68 -6.74
CA VAL A 786 23.55 -74.34 -8.06
C VAL A 786 22.58 -75.51 -8.24
N ALA A 787 22.23 -75.80 -9.48
CA ALA A 787 21.39 -76.94 -9.84
C ALA A 787 22.28 -78.19 -9.98
N VAL A 788 22.27 -79.06 -8.97
CA VAL A 788 23.04 -80.32 -8.93
C VAL A 788 22.33 -81.49 -9.63
N GLY A 789 21.07 -81.28 -10.05
CA GLY A 789 20.32 -82.26 -10.84
C GLY A 789 18.99 -81.71 -11.37
N PRO A 790 18.22 -82.50 -12.13
CA PRO A 790 16.92 -82.09 -12.66
C PRO A 790 15.95 -81.71 -11.53
N ASN A 791 15.69 -80.42 -11.37
CA ASN A 791 14.93 -79.84 -10.24
C ASN A 791 15.51 -80.17 -8.84
N ILE A 792 16.82 -80.39 -8.73
CA ILE A 792 17.54 -80.58 -7.46
C ILE A 792 18.59 -79.47 -7.32
N TRP A 793 18.58 -78.80 -6.18
CA TRP A 793 19.42 -77.64 -5.88
C TRP A 793 20.29 -77.92 -4.65
N GLY A 794 21.53 -77.45 -4.70
CA GLY A 794 22.52 -77.61 -3.63
C GLY A 794 23.44 -76.40 -3.57
N LEU A 795 24.35 -76.41 -2.60
CA LEU A 795 25.43 -75.43 -2.55
C LEU A 795 26.51 -75.79 -3.60
N SER A 796 27.26 -74.80 -4.09
CA SER A 796 28.40 -74.99 -5.00
C SER A 796 29.57 -75.77 -4.38
N GLU A 797 29.52 -75.95 -3.06
CA GLU A 797 30.41 -76.81 -2.28
C GLU A 797 30.03 -78.31 -2.38
N TRP A 798 28.87 -78.63 -2.99
CA TRP A 798 28.27 -79.97 -3.07
C TRP A 798 28.00 -80.45 -4.51
N SER A 799 28.50 -79.73 -5.53
CA SER A 799 28.24 -79.97 -6.97
C SER A 799 29.42 -80.61 -7.70
#